data_AF-A0A938MH14-F1
#
_entry.id   AF-A0A938MH14-F1
#
_cell.length_a   1.000
_cell.length_b   1.000
_cell.length_c   1.000
_cell.angle_alpha   90.00
_cell.angle_beta   90.00
_cell.angle_gamma   90.00
#
_symmetry.space_group_name_H-M   'P 1'
#
loop_
_entity.id
_entity.type
_entity.pdbx_description
1 polymer ?
#
loop_
_entity_poly.entity_id
_entity_poly.type
_entity_poly.pdbx_seq_one_letter_code
_entity_poly.pdbx_strand_id
1 'polypeptide(L)'
;GHESAGYNTIKLDFIRVNRLMAEIRRRHPNRFADDRYPDLFDNPKAKAIFDHHIDMMVDGRFIVPVGDAGNLAPPSRHAKPMHSFLGSENLYAVQRYSDPRHARACTQPNGSLAVGELWEPYPEEQIRGLLAKPESRIVRNSRLLDGYGLGILESGEEGQRRAVSLSYANLRGHMQQDELFLSFWARGVDLLDDIGYPRTWDHRGQFDANSLAHNTVTVDETQSNTTKLGGMGRLFAGSNGVQALTASHTPYLGVALPSGGTVDLYERTVALVDVDAERFFVVDLFAVGGGVQHDQSWHALTTRPEVPALDWRAQDGGTLAGPDVPEFGAWKDRWGRKRGDFPSYVTQVRRAALTAPAAWTWPTGLPEGDAVRLTVVPLGGPAEIAMGQGGTPVAREPILDYVLVRRSVPGGTASRFLTLLEGYQQTPVIQGVKVISESPLVFEVAVAGGIEEVTLNIPAGPSRPTSHRPIGVRVRSRRGGTWVRDVRIGDCDPDPGYVQTTIAAVDYPSQALAIAATPAHEAAFAVDRTMRIHNPHRSGLYRILATRREGDRLWLTLDCSALFARERVTGVKPGQVLLGDLAPVSPATAGRPRGSWVTGQHVLKFAGGAIDRDGHFAGNCAFAGAWLGESSAARQVRGATRSGALVLSEPADVSALERDFSGKVVSVWEYGPGDQVEIALVRP
;
A
#
# COMPACT_ATOMS: atom_id res chain seq x y z
N GLY A 1 10.46 -7.32 -6.68
CA GLY A 1 10.66 -6.33 -5.61
C GLY A 1 10.16 -4.99 -6.05
N HIS A 2 9.47 -4.26 -5.19
CA HIS A 2 8.80 -3.01 -5.55
C HIS A 2 9.60 -1.79 -5.08
N GLU A 3 9.59 -0.74 -5.90
CA GLU A 3 10.10 0.61 -5.60
C GLU A 3 8.93 1.59 -5.72
N SER A 4 9.18 2.91 -5.66
CA SER A 4 8.12 3.89 -5.91
C SER A 4 7.47 3.70 -7.29
N ALA A 5 6.27 4.24 -7.45
CA ALA A 5 5.47 4.13 -8.67
C ALA A 5 6.30 4.48 -9.94
N GLY A 6 7.09 5.56 -9.88
CA GLY A 6 7.96 5.99 -10.97
C GLY A 6 9.11 5.00 -11.25
N TYR A 7 9.85 4.58 -10.23
CA TYR A 7 11.00 3.68 -10.40
C TYR A 7 10.62 2.25 -10.80
N ASN A 8 9.36 1.86 -10.61
CA ASN A 8 8.86 0.59 -11.13
C ASN A 8 8.93 0.50 -12.67
N THR A 9 8.91 1.64 -13.38
CA THR A 9 9.04 1.69 -14.84
C THR A 9 10.41 1.22 -15.34
N ILE A 10 11.49 1.47 -14.60
CA ILE A 10 12.87 1.09 -14.99
C ILE A 10 13.01 -0.43 -15.17
N LYS A 11 12.17 -1.23 -14.51
CA LYS A 11 12.17 -2.69 -14.67
C LYS A 11 11.79 -3.12 -16.10
N LEU A 12 11.17 -2.24 -16.87
CA LEU A 12 10.82 -2.50 -18.26
C LEU A 12 12.05 -2.43 -19.19
N ASP A 13 13.21 -1.97 -18.71
CA ASP A 13 14.48 -2.15 -19.44
C ASP A 13 14.78 -3.63 -19.74
N PHE A 14 14.22 -4.57 -18.97
CA PHE A 14 14.31 -5.99 -19.27
C PHE A 14 13.64 -6.37 -20.60
N ILE A 15 12.75 -5.55 -21.17
CA ILE A 15 12.20 -5.75 -22.52
C ILE A 15 13.34 -5.82 -23.56
N ARG A 16 14.31 -4.90 -23.46
CA ARG A 16 15.49 -4.88 -24.35
C ARG A 16 16.32 -6.15 -24.21
N VAL A 17 16.52 -6.60 -22.96
CA VAL A 17 17.23 -7.86 -22.67
C VAL A 17 16.49 -9.04 -23.30
N ASN A 18 15.16 -9.11 -23.14
CA ASN A 18 14.40 -10.22 -23.68
C ASN A 18 14.42 -10.25 -25.22
N ARG A 19 14.25 -9.11 -25.88
CA ARG A 19 14.35 -9.00 -27.34
C ARG A 19 15.73 -9.43 -27.85
N LEU A 20 16.81 -9.00 -27.19
CA LEU A 20 18.16 -9.42 -27.54
C LEU A 20 18.36 -10.94 -27.34
N MET A 21 17.86 -11.49 -26.23
CA MET A 21 17.93 -12.93 -25.98
C MET A 21 17.14 -13.74 -27.00
N ALA A 22 15.95 -13.27 -27.40
CA ALA A 22 15.17 -13.90 -28.47
C ALA A 22 15.94 -13.93 -29.80
N GLU A 23 16.60 -12.81 -30.16
CA GLU A 23 17.41 -12.74 -31.38
C GLU A 23 18.65 -13.65 -31.30
N ILE A 24 19.31 -13.72 -30.14
CA ILE A 24 20.43 -14.63 -29.94
C ILE A 24 19.98 -16.08 -30.06
N ARG A 25 18.86 -16.47 -29.42
CA ARG A 25 18.31 -17.84 -29.55
C ARG A 25 17.95 -18.16 -31.00
N ARG A 26 17.42 -17.20 -31.75
CA ARG A 26 17.13 -17.37 -33.18
C ARG A 26 18.39 -17.63 -34.02
N ARG A 27 19.50 -16.93 -33.74
CA ARG A 27 20.78 -17.08 -34.47
C ARG A 27 21.66 -18.22 -33.94
N HIS A 28 21.53 -18.56 -32.66
CA HIS A 28 22.38 -19.48 -31.92
C HIS A 28 21.55 -20.35 -30.95
N PRO A 29 20.68 -21.23 -31.47
CA PRO A 29 19.66 -21.93 -30.66
C PRO A 29 20.26 -22.79 -29.54
N ASN A 30 21.47 -23.32 -29.72
CA ASN A 30 22.10 -24.22 -28.74
C ASN A 30 23.02 -23.50 -27.74
N ARG A 31 23.16 -22.16 -27.82
CA ARG A 31 24.15 -21.42 -27.03
C ARG A 31 23.69 -21.13 -25.59
N PHE A 32 22.39 -20.91 -25.39
CA PHE A 32 21.81 -20.56 -24.10
C PHE A 32 20.62 -21.46 -23.83
N ALA A 33 20.78 -22.39 -22.89
CA ALA A 33 19.72 -23.29 -22.47
C ALA A 33 18.66 -22.55 -21.64
N ASP A 34 17.38 -22.85 -21.89
CA ASP A 34 16.24 -22.16 -21.28
C ASP A 34 16.16 -22.39 -19.76
N ASP A 35 16.74 -23.49 -19.26
CA ASP A 35 16.79 -23.83 -17.84
C ASP A 35 17.81 -23.02 -17.04
N ARG A 36 18.73 -22.33 -17.73
CA ARG A 36 19.72 -21.40 -17.14
C ARG A 36 19.42 -19.95 -17.50
N TYR A 37 18.85 -19.73 -18.68
CA TYR A 37 18.47 -18.42 -19.18
C TYR A 37 16.99 -18.46 -19.57
N PRO A 38 16.04 -18.42 -18.62
CA PRO A 38 14.62 -18.48 -18.93
C PRO A 38 14.13 -17.22 -19.65
N ASP A 39 12.99 -17.31 -20.36
CA ASP A 39 12.24 -16.12 -20.79
C ASP A 39 11.67 -15.42 -19.56
N LEU A 40 12.20 -14.24 -19.26
CA LEU A 40 11.78 -13.43 -18.11
C LEU A 40 10.30 -13.04 -18.18
N PHE A 41 9.75 -12.88 -19.39
CA PHE A 41 8.37 -12.44 -19.61
C PHE A 41 7.37 -13.58 -19.69
N ASP A 42 7.82 -14.83 -19.64
CA ASP A 42 6.95 -16.00 -19.46
C ASP A 42 6.54 -16.19 -17.99
N ASN A 43 7.21 -15.50 -17.06
CA ASN A 43 6.84 -15.50 -15.65
C ASN A 43 5.51 -14.76 -15.44
N PRO A 44 4.53 -15.30 -14.69
CA PRO A 44 3.24 -14.65 -14.45
C PRO A 44 3.38 -13.27 -13.78
N LYS A 45 4.42 -13.04 -12.96
CA LYS A 45 4.67 -11.74 -12.34
C LYS A 45 5.18 -10.69 -13.34
N ALA A 46 5.68 -11.08 -14.52
CA ALA A 46 6.10 -10.13 -15.55
C ALA A 46 4.90 -9.45 -16.21
N LYS A 47 3.82 -10.19 -16.50
CA LYS A 47 2.55 -9.61 -16.95
C LYS A 47 2.00 -8.63 -15.92
N ALA A 48 2.07 -9.00 -14.64
CA ALA A 48 1.58 -8.19 -13.53
C ALA A 48 2.27 -6.81 -13.41
N ILE A 49 3.48 -6.63 -13.95
CA ILE A 49 4.14 -5.31 -14.01
C ILE A 49 3.35 -4.35 -14.92
N PHE A 50 2.82 -4.82 -16.05
CA PHE A 50 2.00 -4.00 -16.93
C PHE A 50 0.62 -3.76 -16.33
N ASP A 51 0.01 -4.80 -15.76
CA ASP A 51 -1.29 -4.71 -15.09
C ASP A 51 -1.23 -3.70 -13.92
N HIS A 52 -0.13 -3.67 -13.15
CA HIS A 52 0.10 -2.70 -12.08
C HIS A 52 -0.04 -1.25 -12.54
N HIS A 53 0.56 -0.90 -13.69
CA HIS A 53 0.51 0.47 -14.20
C HIS A 53 -0.84 0.85 -14.81
N ILE A 54 -1.66 -0.14 -15.16
CA ILE A 54 -3.08 0.08 -15.48
C ILE A 54 -3.87 0.28 -14.19
N ASP A 55 -3.71 -0.62 -13.21
CA ASP A 55 -4.56 -0.70 -12.02
C ASP A 55 -4.26 0.36 -10.96
N MET A 56 -3.05 0.92 -10.94
CA MET A 56 -2.69 2.02 -10.04
C MET A 56 -3.37 3.36 -10.41
N MET A 57 -3.86 3.50 -11.65
CA MET A 57 -4.44 4.76 -12.13
C MET A 57 -5.76 5.11 -11.42
N VAL A 58 -5.81 6.19 -10.65
CA VAL A 58 -6.97 6.70 -9.92
C VAL A 58 -7.79 7.67 -10.78
N ASP A 59 -9.12 7.52 -10.82
CA ASP A 59 -10.01 8.32 -11.68
C ASP A 59 -9.59 8.28 -13.17
N GLY A 60 -8.79 7.26 -13.55
CA GLY A 60 -8.10 7.20 -14.82
C GLY A 60 -7.27 8.45 -15.15
N ARG A 61 -6.79 9.22 -14.17
CA ARG A 61 -6.11 10.51 -14.39
C ARG A 61 -4.82 10.63 -13.58
N PHE A 62 -4.80 10.03 -12.39
CA PHE A 62 -3.73 10.19 -11.42
C PHE A 62 -3.02 8.88 -11.15
N ILE A 63 -1.76 8.97 -10.73
CA ILE A 63 -1.06 7.87 -10.06
C ILE A 63 -1.04 8.17 -8.56
N VAL A 64 -0.91 7.12 -7.75
CA VAL A 64 -0.68 7.31 -6.31
C VAL A 64 0.80 7.63 -6.07
N PRO A 65 1.16 8.74 -5.40
CA PRO A 65 2.55 9.18 -5.23
C PRO A 65 3.28 8.39 -4.12
N VAL A 66 3.37 7.07 -4.27
CA VAL A 66 4.01 6.20 -3.28
C VAL A 66 5.54 6.31 -3.35
N GLY A 67 6.22 6.69 -2.26
CA GLY A 67 7.67 6.87 -2.20
C GLY A 67 8.15 8.08 -3.04
N ASP A 68 9.35 8.01 -3.63
CA ASP A 68 9.84 9.08 -4.51
C ASP A 68 9.03 9.06 -5.84
N ALA A 69 7.84 9.67 -5.84
CA ALA A 69 6.91 9.75 -6.97
C ALA A 69 5.96 10.95 -6.82
N GLY A 70 5.45 11.47 -7.92
CA GLY A 70 4.63 12.70 -7.92
C GLY A 70 5.47 13.97 -7.77
N ASN A 71 4.82 15.12 -7.82
CA ASN A 71 5.46 16.42 -7.63
C ASN A 71 4.43 17.38 -7.06
N LEU A 72 4.80 18.10 -5.99
CA LEU A 72 3.97 19.15 -5.45
C LEU A 72 3.71 20.25 -6.49
N ALA A 73 2.44 20.43 -6.86
CA ALA A 73 2.01 21.42 -7.85
C ALA A 73 0.79 22.23 -7.36
N PRO A 74 0.58 23.45 -7.90
CA PRO A 74 -0.66 24.18 -7.66
C PRO A 74 -1.89 23.35 -8.08
N PRO A 75 -3.02 23.46 -7.35
CA PRO A 75 -4.23 22.72 -7.68
C PRO A 75 -4.67 22.94 -9.14
N SER A 76 -4.99 21.85 -9.83
CA SER A 76 -5.48 21.90 -11.21
C SER A 76 -6.48 20.78 -11.49
N ARG A 77 -7.37 21.00 -12.47
CA ARG A 77 -8.33 19.98 -12.90
C ARG A 77 -7.82 19.24 -14.13
N HIS A 78 -7.60 17.95 -13.99
CA HIS A 78 -7.13 17.07 -15.06
C HIS A 78 -8.31 16.54 -15.88
N ALA A 79 -8.49 17.06 -17.10
CA ALA A 79 -9.57 16.64 -17.99
C ALA A 79 -9.24 15.39 -18.81
N LYS A 80 -7.95 15.07 -19.00
CA LYS A 80 -7.50 14.01 -19.92
C LYS A 80 -7.31 12.69 -19.18
N PRO A 81 -8.08 11.64 -19.49
CA PRO A 81 -7.84 10.34 -18.91
C PRO A 81 -6.54 9.71 -19.46
N MET A 82 -6.00 8.74 -18.74
CA MET A 82 -4.90 7.88 -19.11
C MET A 82 -5.24 6.46 -18.62
N HIS A 83 -4.99 5.47 -19.47
CA HIS A 83 -5.32 4.08 -19.16
C HIS A 83 -4.19 3.36 -18.43
N SER A 84 -2.94 3.81 -18.63
CA SER A 84 -1.74 3.28 -18.01
C SER A 84 -0.74 4.40 -17.76
N PHE A 85 0.10 4.24 -16.74
CA PHE A 85 1.26 5.12 -16.53
C PHE A 85 2.40 4.85 -17.53
N LEU A 86 2.39 3.69 -18.20
CA LEU A 86 3.37 3.34 -19.22
C LEU A 86 3.00 3.93 -20.59
N GLY A 87 4.01 4.11 -21.45
CA GLY A 87 3.85 4.58 -22.82
C GLY A 87 3.95 3.43 -23.83
N SER A 88 4.98 3.49 -24.68
CA SER A 88 5.22 2.51 -25.75
C SER A 88 5.52 1.10 -25.21
N GLU A 89 5.90 0.96 -23.93
CA GLU A 89 6.13 -0.35 -23.30
C GLU A 89 4.87 -1.22 -23.29
N ASN A 90 3.67 -0.63 -23.31
CA ASN A 90 2.43 -1.38 -23.43
C ASN A 90 2.31 -2.11 -24.79
N LEU A 91 2.96 -1.63 -25.85
CA LEU A 91 2.97 -2.30 -27.17
C LEU A 91 3.62 -3.68 -27.07
N TYR A 92 4.71 -3.78 -26.29
CA TYR A 92 5.36 -5.05 -26.01
C TYR A 92 4.44 -5.98 -25.21
N ALA A 93 3.70 -5.46 -24.23
CA ALA A 93 2.75 -6.24 -23.44
C ALA A 93 1.62 -6.83 -24.33
N VAL A 94 1.06 -6.02 -25.23
CA VAL A 94 0.05 -6.48 -26.20
C VAL A 94 0.59 -7.60 -27.07
N GLN A 95 1.80 -7.43 -27.63
CA GLN A 95 2.45 -8.45 -28.44
C GLN A 95 2.65 -9.76 -27.66
N ARG A 96 3.09 -9.66 -26.40
CA ARG A 96 3.44 -10.82 -25.59
C ARG A 96 2.23 -11.58 -25.03
N TYR A 97 1.19 -10.85 -24.61
CA TYR A 97 0.10 -11.40 -23.81
C TYR A 97 -1.26 -11.36 -24.49
N SER A 98 -1.43 -10.59 -25.57
CA SER A 98 -2.71 -10.43 -26.28
C SER A 98 -3.90 -10.07 -25.38
N ASP A 99 -3.64 -9.32 -24.30
CA ASP A 99 -4.66 -8.89 -23.35
C ASP A 99 -5.40 -7.63 -23.86
N PRO A 100 -6.74 -7.64 -23.95
CA PRO A 100 -7.52 -6.46 -24.33
C PRO A 100 -7.27 -5.21 -23.49
N ARG A 101 -6.94 -5.36 -22.20
CA ARG A 101 -6.59 -4.24 -21.31
C ARG A 101 -5.26 -3.61 -21.70
N HIS A 102 -4.27 -4.41 -22.12
CA HIS A 102 -3.01 -3.88 -22.65
C HIS A 102 -3.22 -3.14 -23.97
N ALA A 103 -4.14 -3.62 -24.81
CA ALA A 103 -4.50 -2.91 -26.04
C ALA A 103 -5.14 -1.55 -25.74
N ARG A 104 -6.04 -1.49 -24.74
CA ARG A 104 -6.60 -0.22 -24.25
C ARG A 104 -5.52 0.71 -23.66
N ALA A 105 -4.55 0.17 -22.94
CA ALA A 105 -3.41 0.93 -22.41
C ALA A 105 -2.56 1.59 -23.50
N CYS A 106 -2.61 1.09 -24.74
CA CYS A 106 -1.95 1.69 -25.89
C CYS A 106 -2.74 2.84 -26.55
N THR A 107 -3.85 3.31 -25.96
CA THR A 107 -4.69 4.36 -26.55
C THR A 107 -4.58 5.68 -25.79
N GLN A 108 -4.52 6.78 -26.54
CA GLN A 108 -4.66 8.14 -26.02
C GLN A 108 -6.15 8.53 -25.89
N PRO A 109 -6.49 9.61 -25.16
CA PRO A 109 -7.87 10.10 -25.03
C PRO A 109 -8.60 10.37 -26.34
N ASN A 110 -7.87 10.80 -27.37
CA ASN A 110 -8.41 11.05 -28.71
C ASN A 110 -8.59 9.76 -29.54
N GLY A 111 -8.32 8.59 -28.97
CA GLY A 111 -8.39 7.28 -29.64
C GLY A 111 -7.18 6.95 -30.51
N SER A 112 -6.21 7.84 -30.64
CA SER A 112 -4.95 7.54 -31.32
C SER A 112 -4.16 6.48 -30.56
N LEU A 113 -3.41 5.66 -31.28
CA LEU A 113 -2.58 4.61 -30.69
C LEU A 113 -1.20 5.16 -30.32
N ALA A 114 -0.58 4.58 -29.28
CA ALA A 114 0.80 4.82 -28.94
C ALA A 114 1.69 4.54 -30.16
N VAL A 115 2.68 5.40 -30.39
CA VAL A 115 3.63 5.24 -31.48
C VAL A 115 4.70 4.22 -31.04
N GLY A 116 5.04 3.29 -31.93
CA GLY A 116 6.12 2.34 -31.69
C GLY A 116 7.50 2.91 -31.98
N GLU A 117 8.53 2.17 -31.60
CA GLU A 117 9.90 2.45 -32.02
C GLU A 117 10.07 2.17 -33.52
N LEU A 118 10.82 3.03 -34.22
CA LEU A 118 10.94 3.03 -35.68
C LEU A 118 11.32 1.66 -36.29
N TRP A 119 12.11 0.87 -35.56
CA TRP A 119 12.68 -0.39 -36.04
C TRP A 119 12.01 -1.63 -35.45
N GLU A 120 10.90 -1.46 -34.73
CA GLU A 120 10.20 -2.55 -34.06
C GLU A 120 8.87 -2.89 -34.75
N PRO A 121 8.47 -4.18 -34.75
CA PRO A 121 7.15 -4.56 -35.23
C PRO A 121 6.07 -3.77 -34.50
N TYR A 122 5.18 -3.13 -35.25
CA TYR A 122 4.06 -2.37 -34.69
C TYR A 122 2.76 -3.20 -34.78
N PRO A 123 2.15 -3.60 -33.65
CA PRO A 123 1.05 -4.57 -33.64
C PRO A 123 -0.33 -3.93 -33.88
N GLU A 124 -0.47 -3.07 -34.90
CA GLU A 124 -1.69 -2.26 -35.08
C GLU A 124 -2.96 -3.11 -35.26
N GLU A 125 -2.94 -4.09 -36.16
CA GLU A 125 -4.09 -4.96 -36.43
C GLU A 125 -4.51 -5.72 -35.16
N GLN A 126 -3.53 -6.25 -34.43
CA GLN A 126 -3.74 -6.94 -33.16
C GLN A 126 -4.37 -6.02 -32.12
N ILE A 127 -3.86 -4.78 -31.97
CA ILE A 127 -4.43 -3.78 -31.05
C ILE A 127 -5.89 -3.51 -31.44
N ARG A 128 -6.17 -3.22 -32.71
CA ARG A 128 -7.53 -2.92 -33.17
C ARG A 128 -8.50 -4.08 -32.94
N GLY A 129 -8.07 -5.31 -33.22
CA GLY A 129 -8.86 -6.52 -32.97
C GLY A 129 -9.15 -6.74 -31.48
N LEU A 130 -8.19 -6.46 -30.60
CA LEU A 130 -8.35 -6.56 -29.15
C LEU A 130 -9.23 -5.44 -28.58
N LEU A 131 -9.14 -4.21 -29.11
CA LEU A 131 -9.97 -3.08 -28.71
C LEU A 131 -11.46 -3.28 -29.05
N ALA A 132 -11.78 -4.12 -30.03
CA ALA A 132 -13.15 -4.49 -30.35
C ALA A 132 -13.80 -5.40 -29.30
N LYS A 133 -13.00 -6.01 -28.41
CA LYS A 133 -13.49 -6.90 -27.36
C LYS A 133 -14.00 -6.10 -26.15
N PRO A 134 -15.11 -6.51 -25.51
CA PRO A 134 -15.64 -5.84 -24.31
C PRO A 134 -14.64 -5.73 -23.16
N GLU A 135 -13.75 -6.72 -23.03
CA GLU A 135 -12.71 -6.79 -21.99
C GLU A 135 -11.65 -5.67 -22.13
N SER A 136 -11.61 -4.97 -23.26
CA SER A 136 -10.76 -3.77 -23.42
C SER A 136 -11.29 -2.56 -22.65
N ARG A 137 -12.51 -2.61 -22.12
CA ARG A 137 -13.07 -1.54 -21.29
C ARG A 137 -12.47 -1.63 -19.88
N ILE A 138 -11.72 -0.60 -19.50
CA ILE A 138 -11.16 -0.47 -18.15
C ILE A 138 -12.15 0.34 -17.30
N VAL A 139 -12.82 -0.33 -16.36
CA VAL A 139 -13.70 0.32 -15.38
C VAL A 139 -12.91 0.58 -14.10
N ARG A 140 -12.99 1.81 -13.59
CA ARG A 140 -12.36 2.19 -12.32
C ARG A 140 -13.36 1.97 -11.18
N ASN A 141 -13.12 0.92 -10.42
CA ASN A 141 -13.81 0.60 -9.16
C ASN A 141 -12.76 0.51 -8.06
N SER A 142 -13.20 0.43 -6.80
CA SER A 142 -12.31 0.10 -5.70
C SER A 142 -11.54 -1.19 -6.00
N ARG A 143 -10.22 -1.17 -5.76
CA ARG A 143 -9.32 -2.27 -6.12
C ARG A 143 -8.09 -2.30 -5.24
N LEU A 144 -7.42 -3.45 -5.24
CA LEU A 144 -6.19 -3.71 -4.51
C LEU A 144 -5.05 -4.01 -5.46
N LEU A 145 -3.87 -3.54 -5.09
CA LEU A 145 -2.59 -3.99 -5.60
C LEU A 145 -1.82 -4.54 -4.39
N ASP A 146 -2.34 -5.60 -3.77
CA ASP A 146 -1.92 -6.04 -2.43
C ASP A 146 -0.44 -6.44 -2.38
N GLY A 147 0.06 -7.09 -3.43
CA GLY A 147 1.50 -7.41 -3.55
C GLY A 147 2.41 -6.18 -3.60
N TYR A 148 1.89 -5.02 -4.04
CA TYR A 148 2.58 -3.73 -3.92
C TYR A 148 2.37 -3.11 -2.54
N GLY A 149 1.20 -3.35 -1.94
CA GLY A 149 0.73 -2.78 -0.68
C GLY A 149 -0.03 -1.48 -0.91
N LEU A 150 -1.00 -1.49 -1.82
CA LEU A 150 -1.82 -0.32 -2.15
C LEU A 150 -3.28 -0.73 -2.29
N GLY A 151 -4.17 0.00 -1.63
CA GLY A 151 -5.60 -0.11 -1.87
C GLY A 151 -6.21 1.23 -2.27
N ILE A 152 -7.14 1.19 -3.22
CA ILE A 152 -7.83 2.35 -3.77
C ILE A 152 -9.32 2.13 -3.57
N LEU A 153 -9.99 3.04 -2.87
CA LEU A 153 -11.45 3.13 -2.77
C LEU A 153 -11.91 4.18 -3.77
N GLU A 154 -12.83 3.83 -4.66
CA GLU A 154 -13.27 4.72 -5.74
C GLU A 154 -14.77 4.58 -6.01
N SER A 155 -15.47 5.70 -6.10
CA SER A 155 -16.91 5.78 -6.41
C SER A 155 -17.24 6.96 -7.32
N GLY A 156 -18.48 7.01 -7.79
CA GLY A 156 -19.00 8.09 -8.64
C GLY A 156 -18.93 7.83 -10.13
N GLU A 157 -19.78 8.52 -10.86
CA GLU A 157 -19.77 8.55 -12.33
C GLU A 157 -18.78 9.59 -12.86
N GLU A 158 -18.49 9.55 -14.17
CA GLU A 158 -17.60 10.52 -14.79
C GLU A 158 -18.03 11.98 -14.50
N GLY A 159 -17.05 12.83 -14.17
CA GLY A 159 -17.28 14.20 -13.70
C GLY A 159 -17.53 14.31 -12.18
N GLN A 160 -18.04 13.25 -11.54
CA GLN A 160 -18.30 13.18 -10.09
C GLN A 160 -17.47 12.11 -9.37
N ARG A 161 -16.42 11.59 -10.03
CA ARG A 161 -15.50 10.58 -9.49
C ARG A 161 -14.85 11.07 -8.20
N ARG A 162 -14.70 10.19 -7.24
CA ARG A 162 -13.98 10.42 -5.98
C ARG A 162 -13.20 9.17 -5.62
N ALA A 163 -12.02 9.37 -5.05
CA ALA A 163 -11.18 8.27 -4.65
C ALA A 163 -10.30 8.63 -3.47
N VAL A 164 -10.01 7.62 -2.65
CA VAL A 164 -9.00 7.69 -1.61
C VAL A 164 -8.12 6.45 -1.72
N SER A 165 -6.81 6.63 -1.58
CA SER A 165 -5.86 5.52 -1.54
C SER A 165 -5.18 5.42 -0.19
N LEU A 166 -4.92 4.19 0.25
CA LEU A 166 -4.09 3.88 1.41
C LEU A 166 -2.89 3.04 0.97
N SER A 167 -1.69 3.57 1.20
CA SER A 167 -0.44 2.86 0.92
C SER A 167 0.09 2.16 2.16
N TYR A 168 0.15 0.83 2.10
CA TYR A 168 0.83 -0.04 3.05
C TYR A 168 2.01 -0.74 2.36
N ALA A 169 2.69 0.00 1.47
CA ALA A 169 3.64 -0.55 0.53
C ALA A 169 4.95 -1.03 1.18
N ASN A 170 5.43 -2.18 0.71
CA ASN A 170 6.69 -2.78 1.14
C ASN A 170 7.82 -2.41 0.17
N LEU A 171 8.26 -1.15 0.21
CA LEU A 171 9.22 -0.59 -0.74
C LEU A 171 10.67 -0.89 -0.38
N ARG A 172 11.55 -0.86 -1.39
CA ARG A 172 13.01 -0.74 -1.22
C ARG A 172 13.55 0.38 -2.11
N GLY A 173 14.66 0.97 -1.69
CA GLY A 173 15.34 2.03 -2.45
C GLY A 173 14.61 3.36 -2.27
N HIS A 174 13.91 3.80 -3.32
CA HIS A 174 13.23 5.09 -3.45
C HIS A 174 11.95 5.22 -2.60
N MET A 175 12.06 4.89 -1.32
CA MET A 175 10.99 4.95 -0.32
C MET A 175 11.18 6.17 0.60
N GLN A 176 10.08 6.73 1.10
CA GLN A 176 10.10 7.85 2.06
C GLN A 176 9.87 7.33 3.48
N GLN A 177 9.32 8.06 4.46
CA GLN A 177 8.94 7.54 5.79
C GLN A 177 7.43 7.70 6.00
N ASP A 178 6.71 7.25 4.98
CA ASP A 178 5.30 7.46 4.67
C ASP A 178 4.43 6.20 4.92
N GLU A 179 4.77 5.35 5.89
CA GLU A 179 3.99 4.13 6.13
C GLU A 179 2.52 4.45 6.43
N LEU A 180 1.59 3.78 5.75
CA LEU A 180 0.15 4.04 5.88
C LEU A 180 -0.27 5.45 5.46
N PHE A 181 0.47 6.13 4.57
CA PHE A 181 0.03 7.43 4.04
C PHE A 181 -1.23 7.31 3.16
N LEU A 182 -1.94 8.43 3.03
CA LEU A 182 -3.22 8.55 2.35
C LEU A 182 -3.17 9.69 1.32
N SER A 183 -3.80 9.47 0.17
CA SER A 183 -4.04 10.48 -0.87
C SER A 183 -5.51 10.48 -1.28
N PHE A 184 -6.01 11.61 -1.76
CA PHE A 184 -7.43 11.85 -1.96
C PHE A 184 -7.70 12.71 -3.19
N TRP A 185 -8.63 12.26 -4.04
CA TRP A 185 -8.99 12.92 -5.30
C TRP A 185 -10.49 13.05 -5.42
N ALA A 186 -10.95 14.13 -6.06
CA ALA A 186 -12.33 14.23 -6.49
C ALA A 186 -12.47 15.11 -7.73
N ARG A 187 -13.40 14.74 -8.62
CA ARG A 187 -13.82 15.51 -9.80
C ARG A 187 -12.62 15.91 -10.68
N GLY A 188 -11.64 15.02 -10.84
CA GLY A 188 -10.43 15.27 -11.60
C GLY A 188 -9.46 16.26 -10.95
N VAL A 189 -9.52 16.46 -9.62
CA VAL A 189 -8.59 17.30 -8.84
C VAL A 189 -7.88 16.44 -7.79
N ASP A 190 -6.57 16.62 -7.65
CA ASP A 190 -5.83 16.12 -6.49
C ASP A 190 -6.08 17.03 -5.30
N LEU A 191 -6.71 16.47 -4.26
CA LEU A 191 -7.20 17.19 -3.09
C LEU A 191 -6.33 16.96 -1.86
N LEU A 192 -5.39 16.02 -1.91
CA LEU A 192 -4.49 15.71 -0.80
C LEU A 192 -3.17 15.22 -1.41
N ASP A 193 -2.51 16.16 -2.09
CA ASP A 193 -1.24 15.94 -2.78
C ASP A 193 -0.15 15.70 -1.72
N ASP A 194 0.80 14.82 -2.06
CA ASP A 194 1.99 14.60 -1.22
C ASP A 194 3.11 15.53 -1.73
N ILE A 195 4.15 15.74 -0.92
CA ILE A 195 5.34 16.51 -1.34
C ILE A 195 6.03 15.91 -2.56
N GLY A 196 5.91 14.59 -2.73
CA GLY A 196 6.32 13.84 -3.91
C GLY A 196 7.83 13.66 -4.05
N TYR A 197 8.33 13.71 -5.29
CA TYR A 197 9.74 13.45 -5.59
C TYR A 197 10.65 14.54 -5.00
N PRO A 198 11.75 14.17 -4.30
CA PRO A 198 12.68 15.15 -3.72
C PRO A 198 13.25 16.09 -4.78
N ARG A 199 13.13 17.40 -4.60
CA ARG A 199 13.70 18.37 -5.56
C ARG A 199 15.22 18.31 -5.63
N THR A 200 15.85 17.94 -4.52
CA THR A 200 17.29 17.69 -4.42
C THR A 200 17.53 16.52 -3.47
N TRP A 201 18.72 15.94 -3.56
CA TRP A 201 19.13 14.84 -2.67
C TRP A 201 19.74 15.32 -1.34
N ASP A 202 20.06 16.62 -1.23
CA ASP A 202 20.77 17.20 -0.07
C ASP A 202 19.90 17.24 1.20
N HIS A 203 18.58 17.40 1.04
CA HIS A 203 17.61 17.52 2.13
C HIS A 203 16.62 16.36 2.21
N ARG A 204 16.80 15.33 1.37
CA ARG A 204 15.87 14.20 1.27
C ARG A 204 15.64 13.53 2.62
N GLY A 205 16.70 13.21 3.37
CA GLY A 205 16.56 12.52 4.65
C GLY A 205 16.01 13.39 5.77
N GLN A 206 16.33 14.68 5.73
CA GLN A 206 15.99 15.66 6.75
C GLN A 206 14.54 16.12 6.63
N PHE A 207 14.03 16.27 5.40
CA PHE A 207 12.71 16.81 5.11
C PHE A 207 11.88 15.87 4.22
N ASP A 208 12.27 15.65 2.96
CA ASP A 208 11.38 15.04 1.95
C ASP A 208 10.96 13.59 2.26
N ALA A 209 11.80 12.85 2.97
CA ALA A 209 11.53 11.48 3.40
C ALA A 209 11.23 11.41 4.88
N ASN A 210 11.05 12.51 5.60
CA ASN A 210 10.76 12.50 7.03
C ASN A 210 9.27 12.19 7.28
N SER A 211 8.95 11.32 8.24
CA SER A 211 7.57 10.92 8.51
C SER A 211 6.63 12.07 8.89
N LEU A 212 7.16 13.16 9.46
CA LEU A 212 6.39 14.36 9.76
C LEU A 212 6.06 15.21 8.51
N ALA A 213 6.72 14.96 7.38
CA ALA A 213 6.39 15.61 6.11
C ALA A 213 5.20 14.96 5.40
N HIS A 214 4.75 13.79 5.83
CA HIS A 214 3.69 13.00 5.18
C HIS A 214 2.43 12.89 6.04
N ASN A 215 1.31 12.53 5.40
CA ASN A 215 0.01 12.34 6.06
C ASN A 215 -0.05 11.01 6.83
N THR A 216 0.83 10.84 7.83
CA THR A 216 1.00 9.62 8.66
C THR A 216 1.31 9.96 10.12
N VAL A 217 1.59 8.95 10.96
CA VAL A 217 1.89 9.08 12.40
C VAL A 217 3.34 8.71 12.72
N THR A 218 4.01 9.58 13.47
CA THR A 218 5.35 9.35 14.03
C THR A 218 5.25 8.99 15.52
N VAL A 219 6.06 8.04 15.99
CA VAL A 219 6.14 7.64 17.42
C VAL A 219 7.44 8.18 18.03
N ASP A 220 7.33 8.89 19.16
CA ASP A 220 8.44 9.53 19.88
C ASP A 220 9.40 10.31 18.97
N GLU A 221 8.83 10.96 17.95
CA GLU A 221 9.56 11.72 16.92
C GLU A 221 10.70 10.91 16.26
N THR A 222 10.52 9.59 16.14
CA THR A 222 11.52 8.64 15.64
C THR A 222 11.16 8.20 14.22
N GLN A 223 12.14 8.19 13.31
CA GLN A 223 11.95 7.69 11.95
C GLN A 223 11.90 6.16 11.93
N SER A 224 11.14 5.59 11.00
CA SER A 224 11.00 4.14 10.88
C SER A 224 12.24 3.48 10.26
N ASN A 225 12.25 2.15 10.22
CA ASN A 225 13.36 1.39 9.66
C ASN A 225 13.50 1.64 8.15
N THR A 226 14.75 1.66 7.66
CA THR A 226 15.05 1.72 6.22
C THR A 226 14.77 0.41 5.47
N THR A 227 14.27 -0.63 6.13
CA THR A 227 13.76 -1.83 5.47
C THR A 227 12.26 -1.92 5.73
N LYS A 228 11.46 -1.35 4.81
CA LYS A 228 10.00 -1.37 4.86
C LYS A 228 9.44 -2.73 4.43
N LEU A 229 9.46 -3.67 5.35
CA LEU A 229 8.74 -4.92 5.23
C LEU A 229 7.69 -4.98 6.34
N GLY A 230 6.53 -5.57 6.07
CA GLY A 230 5.50 -5.84 7.07
C GLY A 230 4.23 -5.00 6.95
N GLY A 231 4.01 -4.33 5.81
CA GLY A 231 2.69 -3.81 5.42
C GLY A 231 1.73 -4.95 5.06
N MET A 232 0.50 -4.87 5.55
CA MET A 232 -0.54 -5.90 5.41
C MET A 232 -1.92 -5.27 5.27
N GLY A 233 -2.66 -5.64 4.23
CA GLY A 233 -4.10 -5.44 4.16
C GLY A 233 -4.83 -6.37 5.13
N ARG A 234 -5.86 -5.86 5.80
CA ARG A 234 -6.67 -6.57 6.81
C ARG A 234 -8.11 -6.76 6.39
N LEU A 235 -8.71 -5.72 5.84
CA LEU A 235 -10.08 -5.70 5.37
C LEU A 235 -10.15 -4.87 4.10
N PHE A 236 -10.87 -5.35 3.09
CA PHE A 236 -11.21 -4.59 1.89
C PHE A 236 -12.56 -5.07 1.39
N ALA A 237 -13.53 -4.17 1.38
CA ALA A 237 -14.87 -4.48 0.90
C ALA A 237 -15.65 -3.18 0.64
N GLY A 238 -16.72 -3.27 -0.16
CA GLY A 238 -17.64 -2.17 -0.33
C GLY A 238 -19.02 -2.67 -0.74
N SER A 239 -20.03 -1.88 -0.41
CA SER A 239 -21.42 -2.07 -0.83
C SER A 239 -22.21 -0.79 -0.63
N ASN A 240 -23.21 -0.56 -1.49
CA ASN A 240 -24.23 0.47 -1.33
C ASN A 240 -23.70 1.88 -0.93
N GLY A 241 -22.64 2.32 -1.62
CA GLY A 241 -22.02 3.63 -1.41
C GLY A 241 -21.08 3.73 -0.20
N VAL A 242 -20.74 2.60 0.43
CA VAL A 242 -19.75 2.54 1.52
C VAL A 242 -18.65 1.58 1.13
N GLN A 243 -17.41 2.04 1.19
CA GLN A 243 -16.23 1.27 0.83
C GLN A 243 -15.22 1.40 1.95
N ALA A 244 -14.59 0.31 2.36
CA ALA A 244 -13.71 0.28 3.52
C ALA A 244 -12.42 -0.49 3.22
N LEU A 245 -11.32 0.03 3.78
CA LEU A 245 -10.00 -0.58 3.77
C LEU A 245 -9.35 -0.40 5.14
N THR A 246 -8.89 -1.50 5.73
CA THR A 246 -7.99 -1.46 6.88
C THR A 246 -6.67 -2.09 6.51
N ALA A 247 -5.57 -1.40 6.82
CA ALA A 247 -4.23 -1.92 6.67
C ALA A 247 -3.37 -1.61 7.90
N SER A 248 -2.38 -2.46 8.13
CA SER A 248 -1.41 -2.31 9.22
C SER A 248 0.02 -2.35 8.68
N HIS A 249 0.96 -1.77 9.41
CA HIS A 249 2.38 -1.87 9.08
C HIS A 249 3.19 -2.17 10.35
N THR A 250 4.45 -2.61 10.20
CA THR A 250 5.40 -2.78 11.32
C THR A 250 6.64 -1.89 11.18
N PRO A 251 6.48 -0.55 11.06
CA PRO A 251 7.57 0.37 10.70
C PRO A 251 8.77 0.36 11.65
N TYR A 252 8.49 0.16 12.95
CA TYR A 252 9.48 0.30 14.01
C TYR A 252 10.09 -1.03 14.46
N LEU A 253 9.91 -2.12 13.69
CA LEU A 253 10.53 -3.39 14.06
C LEU A 253 12.07 -3.25 14.03
N GLY A 254 12.69 -3.48 15.19
CA GLY A 254 14.13 -3.32 15.38
C GLY A 254 14.58 -1.86 15.53
N VAL A 255 13.65 -0.91 15.67
CA VAL A 255 13.93 0.51 15.94
C VAL A 255 13.81 0.75 17.44
N ALA A 256 14.85 1.31 18.05
CA ALA A 256 14.83 1.68 19.46
C ALA A 256 14.12 3.03 19.63
N LEU A 257 13.02 3.02 20.40
CA LEU A 257 12.35 4.26 20.80
C LEU A 257 13.10 4.92 21.96
N PRO A 258 13.23 6.26 21.98
CA PRO A 258 13.94 6.97 23.04
C PRO A 258 13.23 6.90 24.40
N SER A 259 11.92 6.62 24.44
CA SER A 259 11.20 6.35 25.69
C SER A 259 11.37 4.91 26.20
N GLY A 260 11.98 4.02 25.40
CA GLY A 260 11.89 2.58 25.60
C GLY A 260 10.56 1.97 25.10
N GLY A 261 10.52 0.64 25.02
CA GLY A 261 9.36 -0.12 24.53
C GLY A 261 9.40 -0.41 23.03
N THR A 262 8.27 -0.88 22.49
CA THR A 262 8.10 -1.27 21.08
C THR A 262 6.77 -0.75 20.56
N VAL A 263 6.70 -0.46 19.25
CA VAL A 263 5.42 -0.21 18.56
C VAL A 263 4.82 -1.54 18.13
N ASP A 264 3.67 -1.89 18.67
CA ASP A 264 2.97 -3.14 18.42
C ASP A 264 1.59 -2.97 17.75
N LEU A 265 1.06 -1.74 17.77
CA LEU A 265 -0.13 -1.29 17.03
C LEU A 265 0.25 -0.12 16.12
N TYR A 266 0.02 -0.30 14.82
CA TYR A 266 0.16 0.72 13.77
C TYR A 266 -0.78 0.30 12.62
N GLU A 267 -2.03 0.75 12.70
CA GLU A 267 -3.13 0.32 11.85
C GLU A 267 -4.02 1.49 11.46
N ARG A 268 -4.36 1.60 10.17
CA ARG A 268 -5.18 2.68 9.62
C ARG A 268 -6.40 2.10 8.92
N THR A 269 -7.58 2.59 9.29
CA THR A 269 -8.86 2.24 8.66
C THR A 269 -9.42 3.45 7.95
N VAL A 270 -9.73 3.27 6.66
CA VAL A 270 -10.27 4.30 5.79
C VAL A 270 -11.61 3.82 5.24
N ALA A 271 -12.63 4.67 5.31
CA ALA A 271 -13.93 4.39 4.68
C ALA A 271 -14.38 5.57 3.82
N LEU A 272 -14.66 5.32 2.53
CA LEU A 272 -15.29 6.27 1.62
C LEU A 272 -16.82 6.09 1.70
N VAL A 273 -17.53 7.17 2.07
CA VAL A 273 -18.97 7.18 2.28
C VAL A 273 -19.62 8.16 1.30
N ASP A 274 -20.36 7.61 0.33
CA ASP A 274 -21.23 8.39 -0.54
C ASP A 274 -22.49 8.78 0.25
N VAL A 275 -22.77 10.08 0.36
CA VAL A 275 -24.00 10.64 0.94
C VAL A 275 -25.11 10.62 -0.10
N ASP A 276 -24.76 10.91 -1.35
CA ASP A 276 -25.56 10.75 -2.58
C ASP A 276 -24.64 10.72 -3.82
N ALA A 277 -25.17 11.05 -5.01
CA ALA A 277 -24.43 11.02 -6.27
C ALA A 277 -23.27 12.02 -6.33
N GLU A 278 -23.30 13.12 -5.58
CA GLU A 278 -22.34 14.22 -5.65
C GLU A 278 -21.60 14.45 -4.32
N ARG A 279 -22.28 14.22 -3.20
CA ARG A 279 -21.76 14.46 -1.85
C ARG A 279 -21.20 13.18 -1.25
N PHE A 280 -20.04 13.30 -0.61
CA PHE A 280 -19.33 12.20 0.02
C PHE A 280 -18.35 12.74 1.07
N PHE A 281 -17.84 11.84 1.90
CA PHE A 281 -16.71 12.11 2.77
C PHE A 281 -15.93 10.82 3.01
N VAL A 282 -14.72 10.96 3.51
CA VAL A 282 -13.85 9.87 3.93
C VAL A 282 -13.73 9.93 5.45
N VAL A 283 -13.89 8.78 6.09
CA VAL A 283 -13.55 8.56 7.49
C VAL A 283 -12.16 7.94 7.54
N ASP A 284 -11.27 8.52 8.34
CA ASP A 284 -9.92 8.02 8.57
C ASP A 284 -9.67 7.83 10.07
N LEU A 285 -9.33 6.60 10.47
CA LEU A 285 -8.97 6.26 11.84
C LEU A 285 -7.59 5.61 11.87
N PHE A 286 -6.61 6.31 12.44
CA PHE A 286 -5.25 5.80 12.66
C PHE A 286 -5.08 5.39 14.13
N ALA A 287 -4.86 4.10 14.39
CA ALA A 287 -4.58 3.56 15.71
C ALA A 287 -3.09 3.26 15.87
N VAL A 288 -2.47 3.80 16.93
CA VAL A 288 -1.05 3.64 17.22
C VAL A 288 -0.83 3.32 18.70
N GLY A 289 0.03 2.34 18.99
CA GLY A 289 0.38 1.93 20.35
C GLY A 289 1.87 1.59 20.49
N GLY A 290 2.43 1.88 21.67
CA GLY A 290 3.86 1.90 21.95
C GLY A 290 4.41 3.33 22.05
N GLY A 291 5.58 3.50 22.64
CA GLY A 291 6.14 4.84 22.90
C GLY A 291 5.30 5.67 23.89
N VAL A 292 5.60 6.97 23.98
CA VAL A 292 4.89 7.90 24.89
C VAL A 292 4.39 9.17 24.22
N GLN A 293 4.71 9.38 22.94
CA GLN A 293 4.15 10.44 22.11
C GLN A 293 3.84 9.95 20.70
N HIS A 294 2.71 10.40 20.18
CA HIS A 294 2.29 10.19 18.80
C HIS A 294 2.02 11.54 18.13
N ASP A 295 2.61 11.77 16.97
CA ASP A 295 2.43 12.97 16.15
C ASP A 295 1.83 12.56 14.80
N GLN A 296 0.56 12.88 14.57
CA GLN A 296 -0.04 12.77 13.23
C GLN A 296 0.20 14.07 12.47
N SER A 297 0.78 13.97 11.28
CA SER A 297 0.98 15.14 10.41
C SER A 297 -0.06 15.17 9.29
N TRP A 298 -0.40 16.38 8.87
CA TRP A 298 -1.30 16.67 7.77
C TRP A 298 -0.80 17.86 6.94
N HIS A 299 -0.88 17.70 5.62
CA HIS A 299 -0.88 18.76 4.62
C HIS A 299 -1.84 18.36 3.49
N ALA A 300 -2.24 19.30 2.63
CA ALA A 300 -3.18 19.00 1.56
C ALA A 300 -2.82 19.67 0.23
N LEU A 301 -2.87 21.00 0.16
CA LEU A 301 -2.65 21.76 -1.06
C LEU A 301 -1.61 22.85 -0.83
N THR A 302 -1.06 23.38 -1.92
CA THR A 302 -0.15 24.54 -1.91
C THR A 302 -0.86 25.87 -1.61
N THR A 303 -2.19 25.88 -1.58
CA THR A 303 -2.98 27.05 -1.17
C THR A 303 -2.97 27.20 0.35
N ARG A 304 -3.25 28.41 0.85
CA ARG A 304 -3.31 28.63 2.30
C ARG A 304 -4.62 28.06 2.87
N PRO A 305 -4.58 27.33 4.00
CA PRO A 305 -5.80 26.88 4.64
C PRO A 305 -6.52 28.01 5.35
N GLU A 306 -7.84 27.98 5.28
CA GLU A 306 -8.70 28.54 6.30
C GLU A 306 -8.57 27.69 7.58
N VAL A 307 -8.35 28.37 8.70
CA VAL A 307 -7.97 27.73 9.96
C VAL A 307 -9.08 27.94 10.99
N PRO A 308 -9.41 26.92 11.82
CA PRO A 308 -10.48 27.05 12.79
C PRO A 308 -10.14 28.07 13.88
N ALA A 309 -11.18 28.69 14.44
CA ALA A 309 -11.05 29.57 15.58
C ALA A 309 -10.73 28.77 16.86
N LEU A 310 -9.44 28.63 17.16
CA LEU A 310 -8.92 28.07 18.41
C LEU A 310 -8.16 29.16 19.19
N ASP A 311 -7.85 28.90 20.47
CA ASP A 311 -6.95 29.76 21.26
C ASP A 311 -5.49 29.60 20.78
N TRP A 312 -5.22 30.14 19.59
CA TRP A 312 -3.92 30.04 18.95
C TRP A 312 -2.89 30.92 19.65
N ARG A 313 -1.77 30.29 20.01
CA ARG A 313 -0.59 30.96 20.55
C ARG A 313 0.53 30.90 19.52
N ALA A 314 0.86 32.04 18.94
CA ALA A 314 2.03 32.16 18.08
C ALA A 314 3.30 31.94 18.92
N GLN A 315 4.28 31.25 18.33
CA GLN A 315 5.61 31.11 18.90
C GLN A 315 6.45 32.34 18.51
N ASP A 316 7.17 32.90 19.47
CA ASP A 316 8.09 34.01 19.22
C ASP A 316 9.36 33.53 18.50
N GLY A 317 9.31 33.52 17.17
CA GLY A 317 10.42 33.17 16.31
C GLY A 317 10.74 31.66 16.24
N GLY A 318 11.91 31.35 15.68
CA GLY A 318 12.45 30.00 15.58
C GLY A 318 11.65 29.06 14.68
N THR A 319 11.66 27.78 15.05
CA THR A 319 11.10 26.67 14.27
C THR A 319 10.22 25.77 15.13
N LEU A 320 9.61 24.73 14.56
CA LEU A 320 8.83 23.75 15.32
C LEU A 320 9.66 23.06 16.40
N ALA A 321 10.98 22.93 16.20
CA ALA A 321 11.93 22.42 17.18
C ALA A 321 12.08 23.31 18.43
N GLY A 322 11.74 24.60 18.34
CA GLY A 322 11.77 25.54 19.45
C GLY A 322 11.97 27.01 19.01
N PRO A 323 11.66 27.98 19.88
CA PRO A 323 11.74 29.41 19.58
C PRO A 323 13.18 29.89 19.30
N ASP A 324 14.18 29.25 19.90
CA ASP A 324 15.59 29.62 19.73
C ASP A 324 16.32 28.78 18.67
N VAL A 325 15.62 27.86 18.00
CA VAL A 325 16.23 26.99 17.00
C VAL A 325 16.19 27.69 15.64
N PRO A 326 17.36 28.00 15.02
CA PRO A 326 17.40 28.62 13.71
C PRO A 326 16.88 27.66 12.64
N GLU A 327 16.32 28.21 11.57
CA GLU A 327 15.85 27.45 10.41
C GLU A 327 16.98 26.59 9.82
N PHE A 328 16.69 25.32 9.58
CA PHE A 328 17.63 24.26 9.14
C PHE A 328 18.80 24.00 10.10
N GLY A 329 18.75 24.56 11.31
CA GLY A 329 19.77 24.42 12.32
C GLY A 329 19.74 23.08 13.04
N ALA A 330 20.88 22.72 13.63
CA ALA A 330 20.94 21.61 14.56
C ALA A 330 20.29 21.96 15.90
N TRP A 331 19.64 20.99 16.53
CA TRP A 331 18.97 21.14 17.82
C TRP A 331 19.08 19.86 18.66
N LYS A 332 18.64 19.94 19.92
CA LYS A 332 18.50 18.77 20.79
C LYS A 332 17.04 18.58 21.17
N ASP A 333 16.53 17.38 20.96
CA ASP A 333 15.18 17.06 21.42
C ASP A 333 15.12 16.82 22.93
N ARG A 334 13.89 16.63 23.44
CA ARG A 334 13.66 16.40 24.87
C ARG A 334 14.31 15.12 25.43
N TRP A 335 14.73 14.20 24.56
CA TRP A 335 15.44 12.97 24.91
C TRP A 335 16.96 13.12 24.78
N GLY A 336 17.45 14.32 24.45
CA GLY A 336 18.86 14.63 24.33
C GLY A 336 19.51 14.23 23.00
N ARG A 337 18.72 13.76 22.02
CA ARG A 337 19.23 13.41 20.68
C ARG A 337 19.56 14.69 19.91
N LYS A 338 20.75 14.75 19.30
CA LYS A 338 21.10 15.81 18.35
C LYS A 338 20.38 15.57 17.02
N ARG A 339 19.73 16.60 16.49
CA ARG A 339 18.87 16.53 15.30
C ARG A 339 19.11 17.73 14.39
N GLY A 340 18.63 17.62 13.16
CA GLY A 340 18.75 18.63 12.09
C GLY A 340 17.78 18.30 10.95
N ASP A 341 16.59 17.85 11.33
CA ASP A 341 15.53 17.31 10.48
C ASP A 341 14.26 18.15 10.57
N PHE A 342 13.16 17.64 10.02
CA PHE A 342 11.87 18.31 9.78
C PHE A 342 11.46 19.38 10.78
N PRO A 343 11.55 19.19 12.12
CA PRO A 343 11.17 20.26 13.06
C PRO A 343 11.95 21.57 12.91
N SER A 344 13.18 21.54 12.40
CA SER A 344 13.97 22.74 12.08
C SER A 344 13.64 23.37 10.72
N TYR A 345 12.82 22.71 9.90
CA TYR A 345 12.42 23.15 8.55
C TYR A 345 11.03 23.82 8.55
N VAL A 346 10.34 23.82 9.69
CA VAL A 346 8.99 24.37 9.84
C VAL A 346 9.06 25.65 10.67
N THR A 347 8.64 26.77 10.09
CA THR A 347 8.64 28.11 10.73
C THR A 347 7.21 28.63 10.91
N GLN A 348 7.07 29.88 11.40
CA GLN A 348 5.76 30.53 11.65
C GLN A 348 4.84 29.69 12.54
N VAL A 349 5.41 29.15 13.60
CA VAL A 349 4.75 28.15 14.41
C VAL A 349 3.67 28.79 15.29
N ARG A 350 2.51 28.14 15.35
CA ARG A 350 1.46 28.44 16.34
C ARG A 350 0.89 27.16 16.93
N ARG A 351 0.43 27.22 18.17
CA ARG A 351 -0.11 26.06 18.90
C ARG A 351 -1.46 26.37 19.53
N ALA A 352 -2.30 25.35 19.66
CA ALA A 352 -3.57 25.42 20.37
C ALA A 352 -3.93 24.05 20.99
N ALA A 353 -4.82 24.05 21.98
CA ALA A 353 -5.45 22.83 22.44
C ALA A 353 -6.71 22.54 21.60
N LEU A 354 -6.92 21.28 21.22
CA LEU A 354 -8.12 20.81 20.54
C LEU A 354 -8.97 19.99 21.51
N THR A 355 -10.10 20.55 21.93
CA THR A 355 -11.03 19.93 22.90
C THR A 355 -12.37 19.49 22.28
N ALA A 356 -12.65 19.95 21.06
CA ALA A 356 -13.84 19.60 20.28
C ALA A 356 -13.44 19.45 18.79
N PRO A 357 -14.27 18.83 17.93
CA PRO A 357 -14.00 18.75 16.50
C PRO A 357 -13.75 20.12 15.87
N ALA A 358 -12.68 20.23 15.07
CA ALA A 358 -12.34 21.46 14.36
C ALA A 358 -11.89 21.12 12.93
N ALA A 359 -12.02 22.07 12.01
CA ALA A 359 -11.77 21.82 10.59
C ALA A 359 -10.87 22.85 9.93
N TRP A 360 -9.97 22.37 9.09
CA TRP A 360 -9.08 23.14 8.22
C TRP A 360 -9.54 22.96 6.77
N THR A 361 -9.65 24.05 6.03
CA THR A 361 -10.16 24.02 4.64
C THR A 361 -9.11 24.62 3.70
N TRP A 362 -8.70 23.88 2.69
CA TRP A 362 -7.87 24.41 1.60
C TRP A 362 -8.74 24.65 0.38
N PRO A 363 -9.04 25.91 0.02
CA PRO A 363 -9.67 26.21 -1.26
C PRO A 363 -8.68 25.95 -2.38
N THR A 364 -9.14 25.35 -3.48
CA THR A 364 -8.29 25.09 -4.66
C THR A 364 -8.02 26.36 -5.47
N GLY A 365 -8.88 27.37 -5.35
CA GLY A 365 -8.88 28.56 -6.20
C GLY A 365 -9.45 28.33 -7.61
N LEU A 366 -9.94 27.12 -7.91
CA LEU A 366 -10.57 26.81 -9.18
C LEU A 366 -11.96 27.48 -9.29
N PRO A 367 -12.40 27.86 -10.50
CA PRO A 367 -13.65 28.60 -10.70
C PRO A 367 -14.90 27.84 -10.24
N GLU A 368 -14.87 26.50 -10.22
CA GLU A 368 -15.97 25.69 -9.70
C GLU A 368 -16.07 25.72 -8.16
N GLY A 369 -15.11 26.34 -7.47
CA GLY A 369 -15.09 26.50 -6.02
C GLY A 369 -14.79 25.20 -5.29
N ASP A 370 -13.92 24.35 -5.85
CA ASP A 370 -13.48 23.13 -5.18
C ASP A 370 -12.65 23.47 -3.93
N ALA A 371 -12.88 22.71 -2.86
CA ALA A 371 -12.07 22.76 -1.65
C ALA A 371 -11.95 21.36 -1.04
N VAL A 372 -10.85 21.14 -0.33
CA VAL A 372 -10.68 20.00 0.58
C VAL A 372 -10.78 20.50 2.00
N ARG A 373 -11.49 19.74 2.85
CA ARG A 373 -11.62 20.06 4.27
C ARG A 373 -11.28 18.84 5.13
N LEU A 374 -10.38 19.05 6.06
CA LEU A 374 -9.94 18.09 7.07
C LEU A 374 -10.59 18.46 8.40
N THR A 375 -11.44 17.59 8.93
CA THR A 375 -11.99 17.72 10.29
C THR A 375 -11.25 16.77 11.23
N VAL A 376 -10.62 17.29 12.29
CA VAL A 376 -9.94 16.49 13.32
C VAL A 376 -10.87 16.35 14.52
N VAL A 377 -11.08 15.11 14.98
CA VAL A 377 -11.91 14.79 16.14
C VAL A 377 -11.02 14.34 17.31
N PRO A 378 -10.99 15.08 18.43
CA PRO A 378 -10.11 14.75 19.55
C PRO A 378 -10.64 13.58 20.39
N LEU A 379 -10.37 12.34 19.97
CA LEU A 379 -10.69 11.12 20.74
C LEU A 379 -9.75 10.89 21.93
N GLY A 380 -10.25 10.41 23.07
CA GLY A 380 -9.44 10.15 24.26
C GLY A 380 -9.01 11.41 25.01
N GLY A 381 -9.76 12.50 24.88
CA GLY A 381 -9.52 13.79 25.54
C GLY A 381 -8.84 14.83 24.64
N PRO A 382 -8.38 15.96 25.19
CA PRO A 382 -7.77 17.04 24.41
C PRO A 382 -6.46 16.65 23.72
N ALA A 383 -6.24 17.13 22.50
CA ALA A 383 -4.97 17.02 21.77
C ALA A 383 -4.24 18.36 21.71
N GLU A 384 -2.92 18.33 21.54
CA GLU A 384 -2.17 19.53 21.14
C GLU A 384 -2.18 19.62 19.60
N ILE A 385 -2.43 20.83 19.08
CA ILE A 385 -2.28 21.14 17.67
C ILE A 385 -1.13 22.11 17.51
N ALA A 386 -0.21 21.80 16.59
CA ALA A 386 0.78 22.74 16.10
C ALA A 386 0.57 22.97 14.60
N MET A 387 0.73 24.21 14.15
CA MET A 387 0.79 24.55 12.74
C MET A 387 2.07 25.31 12.43
N GLY A 388 2.56 25.16 11.20
CA GLY A 388 3.66 25.95 10.69
C GLY A 388 3.88 25.73 9.20
N GLN A 389 4.81 26.49 8.64
CA GLN A 389 5.13 26.51 7.23
C GLN A 389 6.45 25.80 6.97
N GLY A 390 6.43 24.74 6.16
CA GLY A 390 7.58 23.88 5.91
C GLY A 390 8.04 23.87 4.46
N GLY A 391 9.35 23.86 4.27
CA GLY A 391 10.00 23.73 2.96
C GLY A 391 11.51 23.52 3.11
N THR A 392 12.23 23.41 2.00
CA THR A 392 13.69 23.22 2.00
C THR A 392 14.41 24.49 1.52
N PRO A 393 15.72 24.65 1.78
CA PRO A 393 16.49 25.81 1.28
C PRO A 393 16.43 26.02 -0.24
N VAL A 394 16.24 24.93 -0.97
CA VAL A 394 16.23 24.86 -2.44
C VAL A 394 14.81 24.83 -3.03
N ALA A 395 13.79 24.61 -2.20
CA ALA A 395 12.38 24.56 -2.57
C ALA A 395 11.57 25.46 -1.63
N ARG A 396 11.84 26.77 -1.73
CA ARG A 396 11.19 27.82 -0.94
C ARG A 396 9.80 28.21 -1.45
N GLU A 397 9.37 27.73 -2.61
CA GLU A 397 8.00 27.88 -3.11
C GLU A 397 7.63 26.70 -4.04
N PRO A 398 6.37 26.20 -3.97
CA PRO A 398 5.37 26.51 -2.94
C PRO A 398 5.74 25.94 -1.56
N ILE A 399 5.47 26.71 -0.49
CA ILE A 399 5.58 26.28 0.91
C ILE A 399 4.26 25.66 1.38
N LEU A 400 4.33 24.49 2.01
CA LEU A 400 3.17 23.83 2.60
C LEU A 400 2.90 24.30 4.03
N ASP A 401 1.62 24.44 4.36
CA ASP A 401 1.14 24.56 5.73
C ASP A 401 0.89 23.17 6.31
N TYR A 402 1.60 22.86 7.40
CA TYR A 402 1.45 21.61 8.13
C TYR A 402 0.53 21.79 9.33
N VAL A 403 -0.31 20.79 9.59
CA VAL A 403 -1.09 20.64 10.82
C VAL A 403 -0.62 19.37 11.52
N LEU A 404 -0.08 19.52 12.72
CA LEU A 404 0.39 18.43 13.56
C LEU A 404 -0.57 18.21 14.71
N VAL A 405 -1.09 17.00 14.84
CA VAL A 405 -1.94 16.56 15.95
C VAL A 405 -1.09 15.70 16.89
N ARG A 406 -0.81 16.21 18.07
CA ARG A 406 0.04 15.57 19.06
C ARG A 406 -0.76 14.97 20.21
N ARG A 407 -0.44 13.72 20.53
CA ARG A 407 -0.90 12.99 21.71
C ARG A 407 0.28 12.64 22.59
N SER A 408 0.25 13.11 23.83
CA SER A 408 1.20 12.72 24.88
C SER A 408 0.53 11.67 25.77
N VAL A 409 1.07 10.45 25.74
CA VAL A 409 0.53 9.27 26.44
C VAL A 409 1.61 8.67 27.35
N PRO A 410 2.00 9.35 28.45
CA PRO A 410 3.08 8.88 29.32
C PRO A 410 2.81 7.51 29.96
N GLY A 411 1.55 7.10 30.06
CA GLY A 411 1.15 5.75 30.50
C GLY A 411 1.24 4.67 29.41
N GLY A 412 1.68 5.01 28.19
CA GLY A 412 1.82 4.07 27.07
C GLY A 412 0.49 3.64 26.45
N THR A 413 -0.60 4.36 26.69
CA THR A 413 -1.91 4.03 26.11
C THR A 413 -1.94 4.29 24.61
N ALA A 414 -2.61 3.40 23.86
CA ALA A 414 -2.79 3.59 22.43
C ALA A 414 -3.54 4.90 22.13
N SER A 415 -3.14 5.57 21.06
CA SER A 415 -3.84 6.73 20.50
C SER A 415 -4.67 6.32 19.29
N ARG A 416 -5.81 7.00 19.14
CA ARG A 416 -6.70 6.88 17.99
C ARG A 416 -6.90 8.27 17.40
N PHE A 417 -6.41 8.49 16.19
CA PHE A 417 -6.59 9.73 15.45
C PHE A 417 -7.77 9.57 14.49
N LEU A 418 -8.90 10.18 14.80
CA LEU A 418 -10.06 10.22 13.92
C LEU A 418 -10.06 11.54 13.14
N THR A 419 -10.03 11.42 11.81
CA THR A 419 -10.20 12.54 10.90
C THR A 419 -11.28 12.26 9.86
N LEU A 420 -11.91 13.31 9.37
CA LEU A 420 -12.84 13.24 8.24
C LEU A 420 -12.32 14.16 7.13
N LEU A 421 -12.24 13.64 5.91
CA LEU A 421 -11.89 14.39 4.71
C LEU A 421 -13.11 14.54 3.82
N GLU A 422 -13.37 15.74 3.34
CA GLU A 422 -14.41 16.00 2.33
C GLU A 422 -13.85 16.85 1.20
N GLY A 423 -14.26 16.52 -0.03
CA GLY A 423 -13.96 17.30 -1.22
C GLY A 423 -15.27 17.80 -1.81
N TYR A 424 -15.50 19.11 -1.82
CA TYR A 424 -16.78 19.69 -2.24
C TYR A 424 -16.60 20.83 -3.23
N GLN A 425 -17.67 21.22 -3.92
CA GLN A 425 -17.77 22.44 -4.72
C GLN A 425 -18.72 23.40 -4.05
N GLN A 426 -18.27 24.64 -3.80
CA GLN A 426 -19.02 25.74 -3.18
C GLN A 426 -19.37 25.52 -1.70
N THR A 427 -20.07 24.43 -1.35
CA THR A 427 -20.60 24.21 0.01
C THR A 427 -20.06 22.92 0.64
N PRO A 428 -19.56 22.97 1.89
CA PRO A 428 -19.17 21.75 2.63
C PRO A 428 -20.33 20.75 2.78
N VAL A 429 -20.01 19.46 2.74
CA VAL A 429 -20.92 18.35 3.01
C VAL A 429 -21.12 18.16 4.52
N ILE A 430 -20.03 18.21 5.30
CA ILE A 430 -20.03 18.00 6.75
C ILE A 430 -20.41 19.29 7.48
N GLN A 431 -21.56 19.25 8.15
CA GLN A 431 -22.10 20.36 8.95
C GLN A 431 -21.72 20.24 10.44
N GLY A 432 -21.35 19.05 10.89
CA GLY A 432 -20.89 18.81 12.26
C GLY A 432 -20.57 17.34 12.52
N VAL A 433 -19.79 17.08 13.56
CA VAL A 433 -19.43 15.73 14.00
C VAL A 433 -19.68 15.61 15.50
N LYS A 434 -20.34 14.53 15.92
CA LYS A 434 -20.62 14.26 17.34
C LYS A 434 -20.23 12.83 17.69
N VAL A 435 -19.29 12.67 18.60
CA VAL A 435 -18.92 11.36 19.14
C VAL A 435 -20.01 10.90 20.13
N ILE A 436 -20.51 9.69 19.93
CA ILE A 436 -21.53 9.05 20.78
C ILE A 436 -20.88 8.09 21.78
N SER A 437 -19.91 7.31 21.31
CA SER A 437 -19.10 6.39 22.12
C SER A 437 -17.70 6.27 21.53
N GLU A 438 -16.68 6.04 22.36
CA GLU A 438 -15.31 5.74 21.89
C GLU A 438 -15.00 4.22 21.90
N SER A 439 -15.83 3.41 22.56
CA SER A 439 -15.66 1.96 22.65
C SER A 439 -17.01 1.22 22.72
N PRO A 440 -17.49 0.60 21.63
CA PRO A 440 -16.97 0.75 20.26
C PRO A 440 -17.05 2.21 19.79
N LEU A 441 -16.24 2.61 18.80
CA LEU A 441 -16.25 3.98 18.31
C LEU A 441 -17.52 4.19 17.47
N VAL A 442 -18.40 5.07 17.93
CA VAL A 442 -19.65 5.46 17.26
C VAL A 442 -19.73 6.97 17.22
N PHE A 443 -19.98 7.55 16.05
CA PHE A 443 -20.15 8.99 15.89
C PHE A 443 -21.16 9.32 14.79
N GLU A 444 -21.79 10.48 14.94
CA GLU A 444 -22.73 11.05 13.97
C GLU A 444 -22.04 12.15 13.16
N VAL A 445 -22.24 12.12 11.84
CA VAL A 445 -21.85 13.16 10.90
C VAL A 445 -23.11 13.83 10.38
N ALA A 446 -23.32 15.09 10.77
CA ALA A 446 -24.43 15.88 10.26
C ALA A 446 -24.13 16.33 8.83
N VAL A 447 -25.08 16.10 7.93
CA VAL A 447 -25.02 16.49 6.52
C VAL A 447 -26.32 17.19 6.14
N ALA A 448 -26.33 17.97 5.06
CA ALA A 448 -27.57 18.66 4.67
C ALA A 448 -28.70 17.64 4.40
N GLY A 449 -29.80 17.78 5.15
CA GLY A 449 -30.98 16.89 5.08
C GLY A 449 -30.90 15.60 5.90
N GLY A 450 -29.86 15.36 6.70
CA GLY A 450 -29.74 14.11 7.44
C GLY A 450 -28.50 13.94 8.32
N ILE A 451 -28.26 12.69 8.70
CA ILE A 451 -27.10 12.25 9.49
C ILE A 451 -26.58 10.94 8.91
N GLU A 452 -25.25 10.79 8.86
CA GLU A 452 -24.59 9.49 8.76
C GLU A 452 -24.09 9.09 10.15
N GLU A 453 -24.54 7.97 10.69
CA GLU A 453 -23.97 7.38 11.89
C GLU A 453 -22.96 6.31 11.49
N VAL A 454 -21.74 6.43 11.99
CA VAL A 454 -20.62 5.55 11.65
C VAL A 454 -20.16 4.81 12.91
N THR A 455 -20.07 3.49 12.80
CA THR A 455 -19.49 2.62 13.82
C THR A 455 -18.22 1.98 13.28
N LEU A 456 -17.12 2.15 14.01
CA LEU A 456 -15.82 1.52 13.72
C LEU A 456 -15.44 0.58 14.86
N ASN A 457 -15.39 -0.72 14.55
CA ASN A 457 -14.86 -1.74 15.46
C ASN A 457 -13.42 -2.04 15.08
N ILE A 458 -12.46 -1.35 15.70
CA ILE A 458 -11.01 -1.58 15.49
C ILE A 458 -10.39 -2.10 16.78
N PRO A 459 -9.82 -3.32 16.80
CA PRO A 459 -9.23 -3.90 18.00
C PRO A 459 -8.06 -3.05 18.54
N ALA A 460 -8.05 -2.79 19.84
CA ALA A 460 -6.99 -2.01 20.51
C ALA A 460 -5.68 -2.81 20.71
N GLY A 461 -5.71 -4.12 20.50
CA GLY A 461 -4.54 -4.99 20.64
C GLY A 461 -3.58 -4.92 19.45
N PRO A 462 -2.40 -5.56 19.55
CA PRO A 462 -1.32 -5.49 18.57
C PRO A 462 -1.76 -5.77 17.13
N SER A 463 -1.33 -4.94 16.18
CA SER A 463 -1.53 -5.15 14.74
C SER A 463 -0.34 -5.82 14.04
N ARG A 464 0.76 -6.08 14.76
CA ARG A 464 1.90 -6.82 14.22
C ARG A 464 1.59 -8.28 13.82
N PRO A 465 0.85 -9.08 14.61
CA PRO A 465 0.51 -10.46 14.23
C PRO A 465 -0.43 -10.53 13.02
N THR A 466 -0.34 -11.59 12.24
CA THR A 466 -1.20 -11.85 11.06
C THR A 466 -2.53 -12.52 11.43
N SER A 467 -2.77 -12.78 12.71
CA SER A 467 -3.99 -13.40 13.23
C SER A 467 -5.24 -12.63 12.81
N HIS A 468 -6.38 -13.31 12.83
CA HIS A 468 -7.68 -12.69 12.64
C HIS A 468 -7.84 -11.46 13.56
N ARG A 469 -8.40 -10.40 13.00
CA ARG A 469 -8.77 -9.19 13.72
C ARG A 469 -10.25 -8.92 13.43
N PRO A 470 -11.12 -8.82 14.44
CA PRO A 470 -12.54 -8.58 14.27
C PRO A 470 -12.79 -7.11 13.89
N ILE A 471 -12.35 -6.72 12.69
CA ILE A 471 -12.48 -5.37 12.16
C ILE A 471 -13.87 -5.20 11.57
N GLY A 472 -14.53 -4.08 11.83
CA GLY A 472 -15.81 -3.77 11.22
C GLY A 472 -16.06 -2.29 10.98
N VAL A 473 -16.78 -2.01 9.90
CA VAL A 473 -17.29 -0.68 9.52
C VAL A 473 -18.79 -0.79 9.27
N ARG A 474 -19.58 0.02 9.98
CA ARG A 474 -21.01 0.16 9.74
C ARG A 474 -21.38 1.62 9.53
N VAL A 475 -22.22 1.88 8.53
CA VAL A 475 -22.73 3.23 8.22
C VAL A 475 -24.24 3.16 8.10
N ARG A 476 -24.92 3.94 8.93
CA ARG A 476 -26.38 4.11 8.87
C ARG A 476 -26.71 5.53 8.42
N SER A 477 -27.64 5.66 7.48
CA SER A 477 -28.03 6.97 6.96
C SER A 477 -29.45 7.29 7.39
N ARG A 478 -29.63 8.43 8.06
CA ARG A 478 -30.93 8.99 8.41
C ARG A 478 -31.26 10.17 7.52
N ARG A 479 -32.45 10.19 6.91
CA ARG A 479 -32.98 11.29 6.08
C ARG A 479 -34.42 11.57 6.51
N GLY A 480 -34.77 12.83 6.71
CA GLY A 480 -36.13 13.21 7.13
C GLY A 480 -36.64 12.49 8.40
N GLY A 481 -35.73 12.05 9.29
CA GLY A 481 -36.06 11.30 10.50
C GLY A 481 -36.10 9.76 10.35
N THR A 482 -36.03 9.22 9.13
CA THR A 482 -36.08 7.77 8.86
C THR A 482 -34.72 7.22 8.46
N TRP A 483 -34.38 6.01 8.93
CA TRP A 483 -33.20 5.28 8.47
C TRP A 483 -33.46 4.70 7.07
N VAL A 484 -32.63 5.07 6.10
CA VAL A 484 -32.80 4.69 4.68
C VAL A 484 -31.69 3.79 4.15
N ARG A 485 -30.60 3.63 4.91
CA ARG A 485 -29.45 2.78 4.58
C ARG A 485 -28.79 2.26 5.87
N ASP A 486 -28.33 1.01 5.86
CA ASP A 486 -27.59 0.38 6.95
C ASP A 486 -26.57 -0.61 6.38
N VAL A 487 -25.41 -0.11 5.96
CA VAL A 487 -24.34 -0.94 5.40
C VAL A 487 -23.46 -1.44 6.53
N ARG A 488 -23.22 -2.75 6.57
CA ARG A 488 -22.30 -3.40 7.51
C ARG A 488 -21.24 -4.18 6.76
N ILE A 489 -19.99 -4.00 7.15
CA ILE A 489 -18.82 -4.68 6.60
C ILE A 489 -18.01 -5.23 7.76
N GLY A 490 -17.83 -6.55 7.82
CA GLY A 490 -17.07 -7.17 8.91
C GLY A 490 -17.82 -7.21 10.23
N ASP A 491 -17.09 -7.06 11.32
CA ASP A 491 -17.58 -7.29 12.70
C ASP A 491 -18.16 -6.01 13.32
N CYS A 492 -19.47 -5.79 13.14
CA CYS A 492 -20.17 -4.55 13.57
C CYS A 492 -21.39 -4.76 14.47
N ASP A 493 -21.75 -6.02 14.73
CA ASP A 493 -23.00 -6.46 15.36
C ASP A 493 -22.75 -7.79 16.09
N PRO A 494 -23.67 -8.32 16.90
CA PRO A 494 -23.49 -9.63 17.54
C PRO A 494 -23.40 -10.82 16.56
N ASP A 495 -23.85 -10.64 15.30
CA ASP A 495 -23.71 -11.67 14.26
C ASP A 495 -22.25 -11.79 13.78
N PRO A 496 -21.77 -12.99 13.41
CA PRO A 496 -20.43 -13.17 12.89
C PRO A 496 -20.12 -12.18 11.75
N GLY A 497 -19.00 -11.46 11.86
CA GLY A 497 -18.55 -10.51 10.85
C GLY A 497 -17.76 -11.14 9.70
N TYR A 498 -17.32 -12.38 9.87
CA TYR A 498 -16.41 -13.06 8.95
C TYR A 498 -16.82 -14.52 8.76
N VAL A 499 -16.47 -15.06 7.60
CA VAL A 499 -16.44 -16.51 7.36
C VAL A 499 -14.98 -16.92 7.26
N GLN A 500 -14.59 -17.94 8.03
CA GLN A 500 -13.22 -18.45 8.13
C GLN A 500 -13.17 -19.93 7.80
N THR A 501 -12.13 -20.35 7.11
CA THR A 501 -11.88 -21.75 6.76
C THR A 501 -10.39 -21.96 6.45
N THR A 502 -10.02 -23.14 5.95
CA THR A 502 -8.64 -23.46 5.58
C THR A 502 -8.55 -23.89 4.12
N ILE A 503 -7.37 -23.69 3.52
CA ILE A 503 -7.07 -24.20 2.18
C ILE A 503 -6.99 -25.73 2.25
N ALA A 504 -7.89 -26.41 1.54
CA ALA A 504 -7.90 -27.86 1.42
C ALA A 504 -6.96 -28.36 0.30
N ALA A 505 -6.86 -27.61 -0.80
CA ALA A 505 -5.97 -27.93 -1.92
C ALA A 505 -5.63 -26.68 -2.74
N VAL A 506 -4.61 -26.79 -3.60
CA VAL A 506 -4.14 -25.72 -4.47
C VAL A 506 -3.92 -26.26 -5.89
N ASP A 507 -4.16 -25.40 -6.87
CA ASP A 507 -3.79 -25.56 -8.28
C ASP A 507 -3.12 -24.24 -8.72
N TYR A 508 -1.81 -24.16 -8.51
CA TYR A 508 -1.06 -22.94 -8.79
C TYR A 508 -1.03 -22.54 -10.26
N PRO A 509 -0.88 -23.47 -11.24
CA PRO A 509 -0.97 -23.14 -12.66
C PRO A 509 -2.28 -22.42 -13.03
N SER A 510 -3.40 -22.87 -12.47
CA SER A 510 -4.72 -22.26 -12.69
C SER A 510 -5.02 -21.08 -11.77
N GLN A 511 -4.07 -20.67 -10.92
CA GLN A 511 -4.26 -19.62 -9.89
C GLN A 511 -5.47 -19.89 -8.98
N ALA A 512 -5.68 -21.17 -8.65
CA ALA A 512 -6.85 -21.61 -7.91
C ALA A 512 -6.49 -22.30 -6.59
N LEU A 513 -7.41 -22.22 -5.63
CA LEU A 513 -7.37 -22.99 -4.40
C LEU A 513 -8.75 -23.57 -4.10
N ALA A 514 -8.80 -24.62 -3.30
CA ALA A 514 -10.03 -25.24 -2.85
C ALA A 514 -10.23 -25.05 -1.35
N ILE A 515 -11.46 -24.73 -0.97
CA ILE A 515 -11.95 -24.78 0.42
C ILE A 515 -13.09 -25.81 0.52
N ALA A 516 -13.55 -26.13 1.73
CA ALA A 516 -14.72 -27.00 1.89
C ALA A 516 -15.97 -26.36 1.25
N ALA A 517 -16.79 -27.13 0.55
CA ALA A 517 -18.06 -26.66 -0.03
C ALA A 517 -19.20 -26.81 0.99
N THR A 518 -19.47 -25.73 1.73
CA THR A 518 -20.67 -25.59 2.57
C THR A 518 -21.57 -24.49 2.01
N PRO A 519 -22.89 -24.50 2.30
CA PRO A 519 -23.76 -23.40 1.87
C PRO A 519 -23.29 -22.02 2.33
N ALA A 520 -22.70 -21.93 3.53
CA ALA A 520 -22.13 -20.69 4.06
C ALA A 520 -20.90 -20.24 3.27
N HIS A 521 -20.03 -21.17 2.88
CA HIS A 521 -18.86 -20.86 2.05
C HIS A 521 -19.27 -20.43 0.63
N GLU A 522 -20.22 -21.13 0.02
CA GLU A 522 -20.72 -20.79 -1.32
C GLU A 522 -21.37 -19.39 -1.35
N ALA A 523 -22.06 -19.00 -0.29
CA ALA A 523 -22.63 -17.66 -0.16
C ALA A 523 -21.58 -16.56 0.09
N ALA A 524 -20.56 -16.86 0.91
CA ALA A 524 -19.57 -15.86 1.32
C ALA A 524 -18.45 -15.64 0.29
N PHE A 525 -17.89 -16.72 -0.26
CA PHE A 525 -16.78 -16.72 -1.21
C PHE A 525 -17.26 -16.57 -2.67
N ALA A 526 -18.04 -15.53 -2.94
CA ALA A 526 -18.59 -15.23 -4.25
C ALA A 526 -17.59 -14.44 -5.13
N VAL A 527 -17.84 -14.45 -6.45
CA VAL A 527 -17.08 -13.66 -7.43
C VAL A 527 -17.08 -12.17 -7.05
N ASP A 528 -15.94 -11.51 -7.33
CA ASP A 528 -15.65 -10.10 -7.02
C ASP A 528 -15.56 -9.74 -5.54
N ARG A 529 -15.67 -10.72 -4.64
CA ARG A 529 -15.32 -10.54 -3.23
C ARG A 529 -13.83 -10.68 -3.01
N THR A 530 -13.32 -9.94 -2.03
CA THR A 530 -11.93 -10.03 -1.58
C THR A 530 -11.85 -10.89 -0.33
N MET A 531 -10.97 -11.88 -0.36
CA MET A 531 -10.64 -12.71 0.79
C MET A 531 -9.19 -12.47 1.22
N ARG A 532 -8.91 -12.74 2.50
CA ARG A 532 -7.57 -12.74 3.06
C ARG A 532 -7.09 -14.16 3.24
N ILE A 533 -5.91 -14.48 2.69
CA ILE A 533 -5.19 -15.72 2.96
C ILE A 533 -4.07 -15.38 3.94
N HIS A 534 -3.97 -16.13 5.03
CA HIS A 534 -2.94 -15.87 6.04
C HIS A 534 -2.48 -17.11 6.81
N ASN A 535 -1.30 -16.98 7.39
CA ASN A 535 -0.75 -17.88 8.40
C ASN A 535 0.05 -17.04 9.41
N PRO A 536 0.64 -17.61 10.48
CA PRO A 536 1.29 -16.82 11.54
C PRO A 536 2.38 -15.83 11.09
N HIS A 537 2.87 -15.92 9.86
CA HIS A 537 3.99 -15.12 9.37
C HIS A 537 3.67 -14.25 8.16
N ARG A 538 2.63 -14.56 7.38
CA ARG A 538 2.25 -13.77 6.20
C ARG A 538 0.75 -13.67 6.01
N SER A 539 0.34 -12.62 5.31
CA SER A 539 -1.05 -12.30 4.98
C SER A 539 -1.09 -11.65 3.60
N GLY A 540 -2.09 -11.98 2.80
CA GLY A 540 -2.35 -11.32 1.53
C GLY A 540 -3.84 -11.30 1.19
N LEU A 541 -4.28 -10.28 0.46
CA LEU A 541 -5.64 -10.11 -0.02
C LEU A 541 -5.73 -10.49 -1.50
N TYR A 542 -6.77 -11.26 -1.84
CA TYR A 542 -6.99 -11.81 -3.18
C TYR A 542 -8.45 -11.62 -3.58
N ARG A 543 -8.70 -11.20 -4.82
CA ARG A 543 -10.06 -11.12 -5.37
C ARG A 543 -10.42 -12.43 -6.06
N ILE A 544 -11.65 -12.88 -5.81
CA ILE A 544 -12.18 -14.10 -6.43
C ILE A 544 -12.70 -13.76 -7.83
N LEU A 545 -12.11 -14.36 -8.86
CA LEU A 545 -12.52 -14.19 -10.26
C LEU A 545 -13.57 -15.21 -10.70
N ALA A 546 -13.52 -16.42 -10.16
CA ALA A 546 -14.45 -17.49 -10.50
C ALA A 546 -14.58 -18.48 -9.35
N THR A 547 -15.74 -19.12 -9.26
CA THR A 547 -16.04 -20.16 -8.29
C THR A 547 -16.54 -21.41 -9.00
N ARG A 548 -16.16 -22.59 -8.51
CA ARG A 548 -16.57 -23.88 -9.09
C ARG A 548 -16.65 -24.97 -8.03
N ARG A 549 -17.80 -25.62 -7.91
CA ARG A 549 -17.98 -26.73 -6.98
C ARG A 549 -17.57 -28.05 -7.63
N GLU A 550 -16.78 -28.85 -6.91
CA GLU A 550 -16.45 -30.24 -7.25
C GLU A 550 -16.61 -31.10 -5.99
N GLY A 551 -17.72 -31.85 -5.91
CA GLY A 551 -18.01 -32.68 -4.74
C GLY A 551 -18.14 -31.84 -3.46
N ASP A 552 -17.25 -32.13 -2.51
CA ASP A 552 -17.13 -31.46 -1.20
C ASP A 552 -16.17 -30.25 -1.21
N ARG A 553 -15.68 -29.84 -2.40
CA ARG A 553 -14.75 -28.72 -2.56
C ARG A 553 -15.36 -27.58 -3.37
N LEU A 554 -15.09 -26.36 -2.92
CA LEU A 554 -15.34 -25.13 -3.65
C LEU A 554 -13.99 -24.57 -4.11
N TRP A 555 -13.76 -24.60 -5.42
CA TRP A 555 -12.59 -24.01 -6.06
C TRP A 555 -12.80 -22.53 -6.31
N LEU A 556 -11.82 -21.73 -5.94
CA LEU A 556 -11.77 -20.27 -6.10
C LEU A 556 -10.58 -19.93 -7.00
N THR A 557 -10.83 -19.31 -8.16
CA THR A 557 -9.79 -18.74 -9.03
C THR A 557 -9.49 -17.32 -8.59
N LEU A 558 -8.23 -16.98 -8.41
CA LEU A 558 -7.79 -15.69 -7.86
C LEU A 558 -7.24 -14.77 -8.94
N ASP A 559 -7.21 -13.48 -8.64
CA ASP A 559 -6.78 -12.41 -9.55
C ASP A 559 -5.27 -12.31 -9.75
N CYS A 560 -4.49 -12.95 -8.89
CA CYS A 560 -3.03 -12.94 -9.00
C CYS A 560 -2.40 -14.29 -8.64
N SER A 561 -1.25 -14.55 -9.25
CA SER A 561 -0.47 -15.75 -9.00
C SER A 561 0.15 -15.71 -7.60
N ALA A 562 0.03 -16.84 -6.89
CA ALA A 562 0.72 -17.14 -5.65
C ALA A 562 2.23 -17.33 -5.81
N LEU A 563 2.79 -17.26 -7.03
CA LEU A 563 4.22 -17.48 -7.25
C LEU A 563 5.03 -16.36 -6.59
N PHE A 564 5.73 -16.65 -5.52
CA PHE A 564 6.54 -15.67 -4.80
C PHE A 564 7.97 -15.58 -5.37
N ALA A 565 8.60 -16.72 -5.60
CA ALA A 565 9.92 -16.82 -6.21
C ALA A 565 10.06 -18.12 -7.01
N ARG A 566 10.98 -18.15 -7.97
CA ARG A 566 11.37 -19.38 -8.68
C ARG A 566 12.86 -19.33 -8.95
N GLU A 567 13.59 -20.36 -8.53
CA GLU A 567 15.04 -20.38 -8.63
C GLU A 567 15.59 -21.81 -8.67
N ARG A 568 16.81 -21.99 -9.18
CA ARG A 568 17.50 -23.28 -9.16
C ARG A 568 18.10 -23.57 -7.78
N VAL A 569 17.94 -24.82 -7.35
CA VAL A 569 18.58 -25.35 -6.15
C VAL A 569 20.01 -25.76 -6.46
N THR A 570 20.97 -25.17 -5.74
CA THR A 570 22.41 -25.44 -5.91
C THR A 570 23.02 -26.28 -4.80
N GLY A 571 22.28 -26.48 -3.71
CA GLY A 571 22.68 -27.38 -2.65
C GLY A 571 21.60 -27.52 -1.58
N VAL A 572 21.77 -28.50 -0.72
CA VAL A 572 20.92 -28.70 0.45
C VAL A 572 21.78 -28.90 1.69
N LYS A 573 21.24 -28.52 2.84
CA LYS A 573 21.83 -28.74 4.17
C LYS A 573 20.71 -29.20 5.11
N PRO A 574 21.02 -29.74 6.30
CA PRO A 574 19.98 -30.07 7.28
C PRO A 574 19.02 -28.89 7.50
N GLY A 575 17.74 -29.07 7.16
CA GLY A 575 16.70 -28.05 7.27
C GLY A 575 16.84 -26.82 6.36
N GLN A 576 17.71 -26.84 5.35
CA GLN A 576 17.91 -25.71 4.43
C GLN A 576 18.02 -26.13 2.96
N VAL A 577 17.44 -25.31 2.09
CA VAL A 577 17.58 -25.43 0.63
C VAL A 577 18.28 -24.17 0.11
N LEU A 578 19.39 -24.35 -0.62
CA LEU A 578 20.20 -23.25 -1.12
C LEU A 578 19.78 -22.91 -2.56
N LEU A 579 19.41 -21.65 -2.75
CA LEU A 579 19.06 -21.05 -4.03
C LEU A 579 20.22 -20.16 -4.51
N GLY A 580 20.51 -20.14 -5.82
CA GLY A 580 21.47 -19.21 -6.45
C GLY A 580 22.90 -19.73 -6.71
N ASP A 581 23.71 -18.89 -7.36
CA ASP A 581 24.45 -19.12 -8.64
C ASP A 581 25.58 -20.18 -8.74
N LEU A 582 25.73 -20.76 -9.95
CA LEU A 582 26.98 -21.35 -10.48
C LEU A 582 27.89 -20.19 -10.97
N ALA A 583 28.66 -19.61 -10.06
CA ALA A 583 29.75 -18.64 -10.28
C ALA A 583 29.38 -17.27 -10.91
N PRO A 584 30.03 -16.16 -10.48
CA PRO A 584 29.73 -14.83 -11.00
C PRO A 584 30.16 -14.70 -12.46
N VAL A 585 29.22 -14.41 -13.35
CA VAL A 585 29.53 -13.92 -14.70
C VAL A 585 29.02 -12.48 -14.82
N SER A 586 29.86 -11.52 -14.44
CA SER A 586 29.66 -10.12 -14.86
C SER A 586 30.38 -9.92 -16.21
N PRO A 587 29.67 -9.55 -17.30
CA PRO A 587 30.31 -9.22 -18.57
C PRO A 587 31.07 -7.88 -18.55
N ALA A 588 30.88 -7.04 -17.53
CA ALA A 588 31.38 -5.66 -17.52
C ALA A 588 32.82 -5.51 -16.97
N THR A 589 33.50 -6.60 -16.59
CA THR A 589 34.81 -6.52 -15.92
C THR A 589 35.81 -7.57 -16.43
N ALA A 590 35.87 -7.78 -17.75
CA ALA A 590 37.00 -8.47 -18.35
C ALA A 590 38.30 -7.68 -18.05
N GLY A 591 39.11 -8.16 -17.10
CA GLY A 591 40.44 -7.60 -16.79
C GLY A 591 40.70 -7.14 -15.35
N ARG A 592 39.76 -7.26 -14.40
CA ARG A 592 40.04 -6.91 -12.98
C ARG A 592 40.58 -8.12 -12.16
N PRO A 593 41.53 -7.93 -11.23
CA PRO A 593 42.08 -9.00 -10.40
C PRO A 593 41.01 -9.65 -9.50
N ARG A 594 41.17 -10.96 -9.26
CA ARG A 594 40.23 -11.78 -8.48
C ARG A 594 39.99 -11.33 -7.03
N GLY A 595 40.76 -10.37 -6.49
CA GLY A 595 40.54 -9.87 -5.13
C GLY A 595 39.46 -8.79 -5.02
N SER A 596 38.92 -8.30 -6.13
CA SER A 596 37.98 -7.16 -6.19
C SER A 596 36.53 -7.53 -6.50
N TRP A 597 36.21 -8.83 -6.63
CA TRP A 597 34.81 -9.26 -6.77
C TRP A 597 34.07 -8.87 -5.49
N VAL A 598 32.91 -8.23 -5.64
CA VAL A 598 31.94 -8.16 -4.55
C VAL A 598 31.38 -9.58 -4.41
N THR A 599 31.96 -10.38 -3.51
CA THR A 599 31.60 -11.79 -3.23
C THR A 599 30.27 -11.95 -2.47
N GLY A 600 29.39 -10.95 -2.52
CA GLY A 600 28.13 -10.91 -1.77
C GLY A 600 26.95 -10.57 -2.66
N GLN A 601 26.71 -11.35 -3.72
CA GLN A 601 25.47 -11.17 -4.48
C GLN A 601 24.29 -11.70 -3.65
N HIS A 602 23.36 -10.79 -3.32
CA HIS A 602 22.11 -11.14 -2.66
C HIS A 602 21.19 -11.87 -3.64
N VAL A 603 21.14 -13.20 -3.55
CA VAL A 603 20.30 -14.04 -4.43
C VAL A 603 18.82 -13.78 -4.17
N LEU A 604 18.43 -13.71 -2.89
CA LEU A 604 17.05 -13.51 -2.48
C LEU A 604 16.88 -12.08 -1.93
N LYS A 605 16.36 -11.19 -2.78
CA LYS A 605 15.90 -9.87 -2.32
C LYS A 605 14.69 -10.06 -1.37
N PHE A 606 14.52 -9.20 -0.37
CA PHE A 606 13.47 -9.29 0.68
C PHE A 606 13.59 -10.49 1.65
N ALA A 607 14.65 -11.29 1.52
CA ALA A 607 15.05 -12.23 2.56
C ALA A 607 15.37 -11.51 3.87
N GLY A 608 15.15 -12.21 4.99
CA GLY A 608 15.58 -11.79 6.31
C GLY A 608 17.09 -11.57 6.36
N GLY A 609 17.54 -10.79 7.35
CA GLY A 609 18.95 -10.53 7.62
C GLY A 609 19.70 -11.77 8.11
N ALA A 610 20.54 -11.60 9.13
CA ALA A 610 21.19 -12.74 9.78
C ALA A 610 20.18 -13.53 10.63
N ILE A 611 20.49 -14.82 10.78
CA ILE A 611 19.89 -15.68 11.79
C ILE A 611 20.72 -15.48 13.07
N ASP A 612 20.07 -15.17 14.18
CA ASP A 612 20.75 -15.05 15.48
C ASP A 612 21.18 -16.43 16.03
N ARG A 613 21.83 -16.43 17.19
CA ARG A 613 22.32 -17.67 17.81
C ARG A 613 21.19 -18.63 18.22
N ASP A 614 19.98 -18.11 18.37
CA ASP A 614 18.78 -18.85 18.77
C ASP A 614 17.96 -19.30 17.56
N GLY A 615 18.42 -19.00 16.34
CA GLY A 615 17.77 -19.43 15.11
C GLY A 615 16.70 -18.46 14.59
N HIS A 616 16.54 -17.28 15.19
CA HIS A 616 15.54 -16.27 14.77
C HIS A 616 16.12 -15.29 13.74
N PHE A 617 15.26 -14.78 12.87
CA PHE A 617 15.65 -13.74 11.93
C PHE A 617 15.61 -12.37 12.61
N ALA A 618 16.68 -11.58 12.46
CA ALA A 618 16.85 -10.26 13.09
C ALA A 618 15.95 -9.12 12.51
N GLY A 619 14.78 -9.45 11.95
CA GLY A 619 13.84 -8.48 11.36
C GLY A 619 12.77 -9.15 10.52
N ASN A 620 11.98 -8.34 9.81
CA ASN A 620 10.95 -8.86 8.91
C ASN A 620 11.56 -9.64 7.74
N CYS A 621 10.95 -10.79 7.44
CA CYS A 621 11.38 -11.70 6.38
C CYS A 621 10.18 -12.03 5.49
N ALA A 622 10.18 -11.57 4.24
CA ALA A 622 9.04 -11.77 3.34
C ALA A 622 8.80 -13.24 2.95
N PHE A 623 9.82 -14.10 3.11
CA PHE A 623 9.73 -15.54 2.87
C PHE A 623 9.15 -16.33 4.06
N ALA A 624 8.99 -15.71 5.23
CA ALA A 624 8.46 -16.41 6.39
C ALA A 624 7.00 -16.82 6.15
N GLY A 625 6.69 -18.09 6.42
CA GLY A 625 5.38 -18.70 6.17
C GLY A 625 5.09 -19.04 4.71
N ALA A 626 6.03 -18.83 3.78
CA ALA A 626 5.86 -19.24 2.37
C ALA A 626 6.02 -20.76 2.22
N TRP A 627 5.65 -21.30 1.05
CA TRP A 627 5.71 -22.73 0.75
C TRP A 627 6.71 -23.04 -0.35
N LEU A 628 7.74 -23.83 -0.04
CA LEU A 628 8.69 -24.34 -1.02
C LEU A 628 8.16 -25.62 -1.67
N GLY A 629 8.14 -25.65 -3.00
CA GLY A 629 7.75 -26.84 -3.76
C GLY A 629 6.25 -27.13 -3.72
N GLU A 630 5.88 -28.30 -4.22
CA GLU A 630 4.50 -28.68 -4.52
C GLU A 630 4.24 -30.14 -4.10
N SER A 631 2.97 -30.50 -3.97
CA SER A 631 2.53 -31.88 -3.66
C SER A 631 3.25 -32.47 -2.43
N SER A 632 3.72 -33.72 -2.51
CA SER A 632 4.42 -34.40 -1.40
C SER A 632 5.77 -33.78 -1.03
N ALA A 633 6.36 -32.97 -1.92
CA ALA A 633 7.60 -32.25 -1.68
C ALA A 633 7.37 -30.88 -1.01
N ALA A 634 6.12 -30.41 -0.87
CA ALA A 634 5.82 -29.10 -0.30
C ALA A 634 6.33 -28.98 1.15
N ARG A 635 7.04 -27.90 1.48
CA ARG A 635 7.56 -27.59 2.82
C ARG A 635 7.33 -26.12 3.16
N GLN A 636 6.90 -25.83 4.38
CA GLN A 636 6.79 -24.44 4.82
C GLN A 636 8.17 -23.86 5.15
N VAL A 637 8.35 -22.58 4.82
CA VAL A 637 9.60 -21.83 4.98
C VAL A 637 9.51 -20.95 6.23
N ARG A 638 10.44 -21.13 7.16
CA ARG A 638 10.61 -20.27 8.34
C ARG A 638 11.13 -18.89 7.97
N GLY A 639 11.97 -18.83 6.93
CA GLY A 639 12.47 -17.60 6.36
C GLY A 639 13.61 -17.86 5.37
N ALA A 640 14.19 -16.79 4.87
CA ALA A 640 15.29 -16.87 3.91
C ALA A 640 16.43 -15.97 4.37
N THR A 641 17.67 -16.35 4.10
CA THR A 641 18.85 -15.50 4.24
C THR A 641 19.14 -14.77 2.94
N ARG A 642 19.77 -13.61 3.05
CA ARG A 642 20.25 -12.86 1.88
C ARG A 642 21.26 -13.63 1.01
N SER A 643 21.91 -14.66 1.55
CA SER A 643 22.86 -15.52 0.83
C SER A 643 22.21 -16.61 -0.02
N GLY A 644 20.87 -16.70 -0.02
CA GLY A 644 20.13 -17.67 -0.82
C GLY A 644 19.67 -18.91 -0.06
N ALA A 645 19.87 -19.01 1.26
CA ALA A 645 19.39 -20.15 2.02
C ALA A 645 17.91 -19.96 2.41
N LEU A 646 17.04 -20.84 1.93
CA LEU A 646 15.71 -21.04 2.49
C LEU A 646 15.81 -21.95 3.71
N VAL A 647 15.29 -21.49 4.84
CA VAL A 647 15.25 -22.25 6.10
C VAL A 647 13.84 -22.81 6.27
N LEU A 648 13.73 -24.12 6.40
CA LEU A 648 12.43 -24.80 6.53
C LEU A 648 11.89 -24.67 7.96
N SER A 649 10.56 -24.64 8.10
CA SER A 649 9.90 -24.63 9.41
C SER A 649 10.07 -25.96 10.14
N GLU A 650 9.94 -27.07 9.41
CA GLU A 650 10.11 -28.42 9.94
C GLU A 650 11.46 -29.02 9.50
N PRO A 651 12.16 -29.77 10.38
CA PRO A 651 13.39 -30.46 10.01
C PRO A 651 13.09 -31.51 8.93
N ALA A 652 13.96 -31.55 7.91
CA ALA A 652 13.96 -32.62 6.91
C ALA A 652 15.38 -33.17 6.79
N ASP A 653 15.49 -34.49 6.67
CA ASP A 653 16.77 -35.14 6.39
C ASP A 653 17.30 -34.72 5.01
N VAL A 654 18.62 -34.59 4.92
CA VAL A 654 19.35 -34.20 3.71
C VAL A 654 18.96 -35.12 2.55
N SER A 655 18.89 -36.44 2.76
CA SER A 655 18.55 -37.42 1.70
C SER A 655 17.17 -37.15 1.09
N ALA A 656 16.20 -36.71 1.91
CA ALA A 656 14.87 -36.36 1.43
C ALA A 656 14.91 -35.06 0.61
N LEU A 657 15.63 -34.04 1.11
CA LEU A 657 15.79 -32.78 0.39
C LEU A 657 16.54 -32.95 -0.93
N GLU A 658 17.55 -33.82 -0.98
CA GLU A 658 18.29 -34.12 -2.20
C GLU A 658 17.38 -34.74 -3.26
N ARG A 659 16.60 -35.77 -2.89
CA ARG A 659 15.63 -36.40 -3.78
C ARG A 659 14.58 -35.41 -4.29
N ASP A 660 14.07 -34.58 -3.39
CA ASP A 660 12.94 -33.70 -3.67
C ASP A 660 13.37 -32.46 -4.47
N PHE A 661 14.57 -31.92 -4.24
CA PHE A 661 14.96 -30.59 -4.75
C PHE A 661 16.30 -30.50 -5.49
N SER A 662 17.26 -31.42 -5.30
CA SER A 662 18.63 -31.23 -5.83
C SER A 662 18.67 -31.08 -7.35
N GLY A 663 19.34 -30.03 -7.84
CA GLY A 663 19.50 -29.73 -9.26
C GLY A 663 18.25 -29.23 -9.98
N LYS A 664 17.10 -29.15 -9.29
CA LYS A 664 15.81 -28.73 -9.86
C LYS A 664 15.62 -27.21 -9.76
N VAL A 665 14.79 -26.68 -10.65
CA VAL A 665 14.19 -25.35 -10.48
C VAL A 665 12.95 -25.51 -9.62
N VAL A 666 12.87 -24.76 -8.53
CA VAL A 666 11.80 -24.87 -7.54
C VAL A 666 11.04 -23.56 -7.44
N SER A 667 9.74 -23.66 -7.20
CA SER A 667 8.87 -22.51 -6.90
C SER A 667 8.73 -22.33 -5.39
N VAL A 668 8.68 -21.09 -4.95
CA VAL A 668 8.22 -20.68 -3.62
C VAL A 668 6.87 -20.00 -3.81
N TRP A 669 5.87 -20.47 -3.08
CA TRP A 669 4.48 -20.05 -3.14
C TRP A 669 4.11 -19.23 -1.92
N GLU A 670 3.24 -18.25 -2.14
CA GLU A 670 2.73 -17.37 -1.10
C GLU A 670 1.91 -18.15 -0.06
N TYR A 671 1.05 -19.04 -0.48
CA TYR A 671 0.20 -19.84 0.41
C TYR A 671 0.19 -21.30 -0.04
N GLY A 672 -0.29 -22.19 0.82
CA GLY A 672 -0.44 -23.61 0.55
C GLY A 672 -1.52 -24.26 1.40
N PRO A 673 -1.77 -25.58 1.23
CA PRO A 673 -2.77 -26.31 2.02
C PRO A 673 -2.55 -26.15 3.53
N GLY A 674 -3.64 -25.91 4.26
CA GLY A 674 -3.64 -25.67 5.71
C GLY A 674 -3.51 -24.20 6.13
N ASP A 675 -3.11 -23.30 5.24
CA ASP A 675 -3.18 -21.86 5.51
C ASP A 675 -4.65 -21.42 5.68
N GLN A 676 -4.87 -20.38 6.49
CA GLN A 676 -6.20 -19.87 6.81
C GLN A 676 -6.72 -18.96 5.72
N VAL A 677 -8.03 -19.00 5.50
CA VAL A 677 -8.75 -18.10 4.60
C VAL A 677 -9.88 -17.45 5.39
N GLU A 678 -10.02 -16.13 5.24
CA GLU A 678 -11.16 -15.41 5.79
C GLU A 678 -11.71 -14.37 4.83
N ILE A 679 -13.00 -14.09 4.95
CA ILE A 679 -13.70 -13.10 4.14
C ILE A 679 -14.65 -12.31 5.04
N ALA A 680 -14.58 -10.97 4.96
CA ALA A 680 -15.49 -10.09 5.67
C ALA A 680 -16.89 -10.21 5.06
N LEU A 681 -17.91 -10.44 5.88
CA LEU A 681 -19.31 -10.43 5.46
C LEU A 681 -19.77 -9.00 5.20
N VAL A 682 -20.60 -8.83 4.17
CA VAL A 682 -21.13 -7.54 3.73
C VAL A 682 -22.65 -7.64 3.73
N ARG A 683 -23.33 -6.74 4.45
CA ARG A 683 -24.80 -6.70 4.56
C ARG A 683 -25.25 -5.28 4.15
N PRO A 684 -25.96 -5.11 3.02
CA PRO A 684 -26.32 -3.80 2.46
C PRO A 684 -27.51 -3.12 3.12
#